data_AF-A0A6L8KFY7-F1
#
_entry.id   AF-A0A6L8KFY7-F1
#
_cell.length_a   1.000
_cell.length_b   1.000
_cell.length_c   1.000
_cell.angle_alpha   90.00
_cell.angle_beta   90.00
_cell.angle_gamma   90.00
#
_symmetry.space_group_name_H-M   'P 1'
#
loop_
_entity.id
_entity.type
_entity.pdbx_description
1 polymer ?
#
loop_
_entity_poly.entity_id
_entity_poly.type
_entity_poly.pdbx_seq_one_letter_code
_entity_poly.pdbx_strand_id
1 'polypeptide(L)'
;MNKPALPSAIFASSLALSASALAQQTIPDFVANNANASSPAYTSTPPGQWAYPAAVDPYSDDPNMRFRRGLPSYEAPLTTIATFNSIGIYWAPAGATIDKRARVQFRKQGDSSWRDGLPLWFDPRNREYRGSLVELADGANYEISLSLADEPGTTASTTQSTWSNAVPVGQTITLPVTSAATYTVNVSGTPTAYTLYTAPEGQSSTIDMGEADQHLPKEYSCVRISASYVIVRGLTLKNCQRQGIEILSSAHDVIIEKNDISGFGSAPTRTEAPASPGYVPTNKIVPGTEYEAGIYCENTPVAPASRPQRVIIQRNTIHDPRYGSVHWTYGHPNSAQAIMLSHCGSNHVARYNTIYSTPGHFFNDGIGGLSNFTFEGFPNADSDIYGNDISGTYDDAIESEGANRNVRIWGNYLHHTYIGIALATTSQGPVYAFRNVLTDTVGMGSPNMENQDDGDHGVFFKVGSDQPVVNGGRAYLFHNSNLQPAPIGALQYGLGAAGFINKAGGDTCNIVLRNNLMTTSKNWRSAIRLNSVCGANDFDYDAYDGTIDYNGAAMLESNGKQGSSSKRVVLAAGTAALPVYSSTVYNDVTTATYTTGRVFLSTPGAEHGNFQLSPSSLGYGTGAYLPNFNVPAPNGTDTGIDAGAHQRNMPKFQYGVNAYSN
;
A
#
# COMPACT_ATOMS: atom_id res chain seq x y z
N MET A 1 5.61 -21.13 29.38
CA MET A 1 4.64 -21.94 28.62
C MET A 1 4.81 -21.60 27.15
N ASN A 2 5.41 -22.52 26.38
CA ASN A 2 5.69 -22.34 24.96
C ASN A 2 4.37 -22.32 24.20
N LYS A 3 3.97 -21.12 23.74
CA LYS A 3 2.84 -20.93 22.82
C LYS A 3 3.35 -21.12 21.37
N PRO A 4 2.54 -21.70 20.47
CA PRO A 4 2.97 -21.99 19.11
C PRO A 4 3.21 -20.69 18.33
N ALA A 5 4.14 -20.73 17.37
CA ALA A 5 4.37 -19.64 16.43
C ALA A 5 3.08 -19.32 15.64
N LEU A 6 2.95 -18.04 15.26
CA LEU A 6 2.07 -17.52 14.19
C LEU A 6 2.06 -18.48 12.99
N PRO A 7 1.02 -18.51 12.14
CA PRO A 7 0.85 -19.54 11.11
C PRO A 7 1.91 -19.43 10.01
N SER A 8 3.10 -19.93 10.31
CA SER A 8 4.25 -20.16 9.44
C SER A 8 4.73 -21.61 9.58
N ALA A 9 4.04 -22.45 10.36
CA ALA A 9 4.59 -23.70 10.92
C ALA A 9 3.79 -25.00 10.65
N ILE A 10 2.75 -25.03 9.80
CA ILE A 10 2.01 -26.29 9.50
C ILE A 10 2.24 -26.72 8.05
N PHE A 11 3.49 -26.79 7.55
CA PHE A 11 3.67 -26.73 6.10
C PHE A 11 5.03 -27.23 5.56
N ALA A 12 5.71 -28.19 6.21
CA ALA A 12 7.10 -28.51 5.83
C ALA A 12 7.26 -29.61 4.75
N SER A 13 6.43 -30.66 4.74
CA SER A 13 6.71 -31.86 3.91
C SER A 13 5.90 -31.95 2.60
N SER A 14 4.65 -31.48 2.55
CA SER A 14 3.85 -31.46 1.30
C SER A 14 4.18 -30.28 0.38
N LEU A 15 4.65 -29.16 0.95
CA LEU A 15 4.98 -27.93 0.21
C LEU A 15 6.26 -28.02 -0.61
N ALA A 16 7.22 -28.84 -0.19
CA ALA A 16 8.48 -29.01 -0.90
C ALA A 16 8.28 -29.64 -2.29
N LEU A 17 7.33 -30.56 -2.42
CA LEU A 17 7.00 -31.23 -3.69
C LEU A 17 6.24 -30.31 -4.65
N SER A 18 5.24 -29.55 -4.17
CA SER A 18 4.53 -28.56 -5.00
C SER A 18 5.45 -27.42 -5.45
N ALA A 19 6.35 -26.96 -4.58
CA ALA A 19 7.33 -25.93 -4.94
C ALA A 19 8.28 -26.41 -6.05
N SER A 20 8.68 -27.69 -6.02
CA SER A 20 9.55 -28.29 -7.05
C SER A 20 8.85 -28.41 -8.41
N ALA A 21 7.55 -28.75 -8.44
CA ALA A 21 6.77 -28.86 -9.67
C ALA A 21 6.43 -27.48 -10.27
N LEU A 22 6.09 -26.49 -9.44
CA LEU A 22 5.88 -25.11 -9.88
C LEU A 22 7.16 -24.48 -10.44
N ALA A 23 8.32 -24.76 -9.82
CA ALA A 23 9.62 -24.27 -10.27
C ALA A 23 10.06 -24.82 -11.65
N GLN A 24 9.38 -25.85 -12.19
CA GLN A 24 9.63 -26.32 -13.56
C GLN A 24 8.91 -25.47 -14.61
N GLN A 25 7.94 -24.62 -14.22
CA GLN A 25 7.25 -23.74 -15.15
C GLN A 25 8.16 -22.58 -15.58
N THR A 26 8.03 -22.18 -16.85
CA THR A 26 8.79 -21.06 -17.39
C THR A 26 8.37 -19.76 -16.72
N ILE A 27 9.34 -19.01 -16.19
CA ILE A 27 9.12 -17.65 -15.70
C ILE A 27 8.83 -16.76 -16.93
N PRO A 28 7.66 -16.08 -16.99
CA PRO A 28 7.36 -15.16 -18.08
C PRO A 28 8.45 -14.11 -18.25
N ASP A 29 8.75 -13.77 -19.48
CA ASP A 29 9.56 -12.58 -19.73
C ASP A 29 8.72 -11.33 -19.53
N PHE A 30 9.32 -10.28 -18.99
CA PHE A 30 8.66 -8.99 -18.80
C PHE A 30 9.15 -8.02 -19.85
N VAL A 31 8.30 -7.71 -20.82
CA VAL A 31 8.63 -6.81 -21.94
C VAL A 31 8.50 -5.34 -21.58
N ALA A 32 7.90 -5.04 -20.42
CA ALA A 32 7.83 -3.69 -19.87
C ALA A 32 9.23 -3.08 -19.77
N ASN A 33 9.35 -1.79 -20.08
CA ASN A 33 10.63 -1.09 -20.03
C ASN A 33 10.42 0.42 -19.89
N ASN A 34 11.52 1.11 -19.61
CA ASN A 34 11.59 2.57 -19.47
C ASN A 34 12.55 3.19 -20.50
N ALA A 35 12.58 2.64 -21.73
CA ALA A 35 13.57 3.00 -22.75
C ALA A 35 13.58 4.48 -23.13
N ASN A 36 12.43 5.16 -23.01
CA ASN A 36 12.26 6.58 -23.33
C ASN A 36 11.94 7.42 -22.08
N ALA A 37 12.17 6.90 -20.87
CA ALA A 37 12.01 7.69 -19.66
C ALA A 37 12.99 8.88 -19.71
N SER A 38 12.46 10.06 -19.40
CA SER A 38 13.28 11.27 -19.38
C SER A 38 14.43 11.06 -18.42
N SER A 39 15.66 11.30 -18.89
CA SER A 39 16.81 11.28 -17.99
C SER A 39 16.62 12.42 -16.98
N PRO A 40 16.65 12.17 -15.66
CA PRO A 40 16.58 13.22 -14.65
C PRO A 40 17.94 13.92 -14.50
N ALA A 41 18.58 14.27 -15.61
CA ALA A 41 19.94 14.77 -15.61
C ALA A 41 20.03 16.11 -14.86
N TYR A 42 20.80 16.12 -13.77
CA TYR A 42 21.67 17.25 -13.48
C TYR A 42 22.95 17.09 -14.29
N THR A 43 23.16 17.96 -15.27
CA THR A 43 24.46 18.12 -15.91
C THR A 43 25.37 18.97 -15.01
N SER A 44 26.50 18.37 -14.60
CA SER A 44 27.68 18.89 -13.89
C SER A 44 27.73 18.59 -12.38
N THR A 45 28.85 18.14 -11.78
CA THR A 45 30.27 18.23 -12.21
C THR A 45 31.14 17.13 -11.54
N PRO A 46 32.17 16.58 -12.20
CA PRO A 46 33.32 15.98 -11.51
C PRO A 46 34.64 16.68 -11.90
N PRO A 47 35.74 16.57 -11.13
CA PRO A 47 35.94 16.77 -9.70
C PRO A 47 36.81 18.02 -9.44
N GLY A 48 36.50 18.83 -8.44
CA GLY A 48 37.34 19.99 -8.10
C GLY A 48 36.73 20.89 -7.03
N GLN A 49 37.01 20.55 -5.77
CA GLN A 49 37.12 21.37 -4.56
C GLN A 49 36.28 22.66 -4.35
N TRP A 50 35.17 22.91 -5.05
CA TRP A 50 34.29 24.08 -4.82
C TRP A 50 32.81 23.81 -5.19
N ALA A 51 32.26 22.66 -4.79
CA ALA A 51 30.85 22.36 -5.02
C ALA A 51 29.96 23.21 -4.10
N TYR A 52 29.18 24.12 -4.68
CA TYR A 52 28.09 24.79 -3.97
C TYR A 52 27.00 23.75 -3.61
N PRO A 53 26.73 23.47 -2.32
CA PRO A 53 25.85 22.38 -1.89
C PRO A 53 24.34 22.71 -1.91
N ALA A 54 23.92 23.85 -2.48
CA ALA A 54 22.69 24.52 -2.06
C ALA A 54 21.61 24.76 -3.15
N ALA A 55 21.74 24.22 -4.36
CA ALA A 55 20.60 24.23 -5.30
C ALA A 55 19.65 23.10 -4.90
N VAL A 56 18.46 23.46 -4.41
CA VAL A 56 17.37 22.51 -4.11
C VAL A 56 16.93 21.85 -5.40
N ASP A 57 16.96 20.51 -5.48
CA ASP A 57 16.35 19.77 -6.58
C ASP A 57 14.83 19.80 -6.36
N PRO A 58 14.03 20.36 -7.29
CA PRO A 58 12.59 20.46 -7.11
C PRO A 58 11.89 19.09 -6.99
N TYR A 59 12.56 18.01 -7.37
CA TYR A 59 12.08 16.64 -7.26
C TYR A 59 12.80 15.85 -6.18
N SER A 60 13.76 16.45 -5.46
CA SER A 60 14.53 15.78 -4.42
C SER A 60 15.13 16.68 -3.33
N ASP A 61 14.83 16.36 -2.08
CA ASP A 61 15.42 17.02 -0.91
C ASP A 61 16.79 16.45 -0.55
N ASP A 62 17.10 15.24 -1.03
CA ASP A 62 18.40 14.62 -0.81
C ASP A 62 19.30 14.76 -2.06
N PRO A 63 20.33 15.63 -2.04
CA PRO A 63 21.31 15.70 -3.14
C PRO A 63 22.11 14.39 -3.33
N ASN A 64 21.97 13.45 -2.39
CA ASN A 64 22.48 12.08 -2.41
C ASN A 64 21.38 10.99 -2.46
N MET A 65 20.08 11.29 -2.61
CA MET A 65 19.11 10.29 -3.11
C MET A 65 19.42 10.14 -4.59
N ARG A 66 20.49 9.41 -4.86
CA ARG A 66 21.15 9.37 -6.16
C ARG A 66 20.26 8.64 -7.16
N PHE A 67 19.30 9.36 -7.71
CA PHE A 67 19.04 9.28 -9.14
C PHE A 67 20.20 9.92 -9.93
N ARG A 68 21.45 9.65 -9.52
CA ARG A 68 22.63 10.08 -10.26
C ARG A 68 22.75 9.15 -11.43
N ARG A 69 22.42 9.68 -12.60
CA ARG A 69 22.50 8.97 -13.88
C ARG A 69 23.75 8.08 -13.93
N GLY A 70 23.53 6.78 -13.99
CA GLY A 70 24.59 5.79 -14.12
C GLY A 70 25.30 5.36 -12.84
N LEU A 71 24.78 5.69 -11.65
CA LEU A 71 25.27 5.21 -10.36
C LEU A 71 24.22 4.40 -9.59
N PRO A 72 24.64 3.32 -8.91
CA PRO A 72 23.75 2.49 -8.09
C PRO A 72 23.24 3.23 -6.85
N SER A 73 22.18 2.67 -6.24
CA SER A 73 21.57 3.20 -5.03
C SER A 73 22.52 3.16 -3.84
N TYR A 74 23.40 2.16 -3.80
CA TYR A 74 24.37 1.93 -2.72
C TYR A 74 25.78 1.78 -3.29
N GLU A 75 26.79 2.17 -2.51
CA GLU A 75 28.20 2.01 -2.90
C GLU A 75 28.64 0.53 -2.92
N ALA A 76 28.05 -0.28 -2.03
CA ALA A 76 28.31 -1.71 -1.99
C ALA A 76 27.70 -2.41 -3.23
N PRO A 77 28.44 -3.33 -3.89
CA PRO A 77 27.93 -4.02 -5.07
C PRO A 77 26.65 -4.82 -4.85
N LEU A 78 26.44 -5.34 -3.63
CA LEU A 78 25.22 -6.02 -3.19
C LEU A 78 24.78 -5.41 -1.85
N THR A 79 23.53 -4.98 -1.77
CA THR A 79 22.88 -4.53 -0.52
C THR A 79 21.52 -5.22 -0.37
N THR A 80 21.19 -5.63 0.85
CA THR A 80 19.88 -6.19 1.20
C THR A 80 19.29 -5.46 2.38
N ILE A 81 17.99 -5.16 2.32
CA ILE A 81 17.26 -4.44 3.37
C ILE A 81 16.00 -5.23 3.71
N ALA A 82 15.84 -5.59 4.98
CA ALA A 82 14.74 -6.44 5.42
C ALA A 82 13.67 -5.67 6.20
N THR A 83 12.46 -6.21 6.11
CA THR A 83 11.33 -5.98 7.03
C THR A 83 10.94 -7.32 7.69
N PHE A 84 9.72 -7.46 8.21
CA PHE A 84 9.23 -8.69 8.83
C PHE A 84 9.11 -9.85 7.84
N ASN A 85 8.58 -9.60 6.65
CA ASN A 85 8.21 -10.67 5.70
C ASN A 85 8.82 -10.48 4.31
N SER A 86 9.72 -9.50 4.16
CA SER A 86 10.33 -9.14 2.89
C SER A 86 11.80 -8.80 3.02
N ILE A 87 12.55 -9.02 1.93
CA ILE A 87 13.94 -8.57 1.77
C ILE A 87 14.05 -7.89 0.41
N GLY A 88 14.30 -6.58 0.42
CA GLY A 88 14.71 -5.81 -0.75
C GLY A 88 16.16 -6.10 -1.12
N ILE A 89 16.45 -6.16 -2.41
CA ILE A 89 17.76 -6.51 -2.99
C ILE A 89 18.16 -5.43 -3.98
N TYR A 90 19.42 -5.03 -3.88
CA TYR A 90 20.12 -4.10 -4.77
C TYR A 90 21.43 -4.73 -5.22
N TRP A 91 21.64 -4.85 -6.53
CA TRP A 91 22.83 -5.50 -7.06
C TRP A 91 23.36 -4.77 -8.30
N ALA A 92 24.61 -4.30 -8.25
CA ALA A 92 25.25 -3.56 -9.32
C ALA A 92 26.63 -4.16 -9.67
N PRO A 93 26.68 -5.38 -10.23
CA PRO A 93 27.94 -6.00 -10.64
C PRO A 93 28.55 -5.27 -11.84
N ALA A 94 29.87 -5.44 -12.04
CA ALA A 94 30.53 -4.95 -13.23
C ALA A 94 29.89 -5.57 -14.49
N GLY A 95 29.61 -4.74 -15.50
CA GLY A 95 28.97 -5.18 -16.73
C GLY A 95 27.47 -5.47 -16.64
N ALA A 96 26.79 -5.02 -15.57
CA ALA A 96 25.33 -5.05 -15.48
C ALA A 96 24.65 -4.28 -16.64
N THR A 97 23.68 -4.92 -17.30
CA THR A 97 22.92 -4.36 -18.43
C THR A 97 21.51 -4.95 -18.47
N ILE A 98 20.62 -4.30 -19.24
CA ILE A 98 19.24 -4.76 -19.45
C ILE A 98 19.18 -6.13 -20.14
N ASP A 99 20.17 -6.43 -20.99
CA ASP A 99 20.24 -7.68 -21.76
C ASP A 99 20.65 -8.90 -20.94
N LYS A 100 21.13 -8.71 -19.70
CA LYS A 100 21.58 -9.78 -18.82
C LYS A 100 20.55 -10.01 -17.72
N ARG A 101 19.97 -11.22 -17.69
CA ARG A 101 18.97 -11.56 -16.67
C ARG A 101 19.63 -11.86 -15.32
N ALA A 102 19.30 -11.08 -14.29
CA ALA A 102 19.74 -11.33 -12.92
C ALA A 102 18.79 -12.30 -12.20
N ARG A 103 19.26 -13.53 -11.97
CA ARG A 103 18.54 -14.55 -11.21
C ARG A 103 18.81 -14.38 -9.72
N VAL A 104 17.80 -14.65 -8.91
CA VAL A 104 17.92 -14.73 -7.45
C VAL A 104 17.36 -16.07 -6.97
N GLN A 105 18.09 -16.69 -6.06
CA GLN A 105 17.65 -17.86 -5.31
C GLN A 105 17.80 -17.59 -3.83
N PHE A 106 16.93 -18.18 -3.01
CA PHE A 106 16.98 -18.04 -1.57
C PHE A 106 16.56 -19.34 -0.88
N ARG A 107 17.00 -19.49 0.37
CA ARG A 107 16.49 -20.52 1.28
C ARG A 107 16.57 -20.04 2.71
N LYS A 108 15.67 -20.53 3.57
CA LYS A 108 15.81 -20.29 5.01
C LYS A 108 17.03 -21.08 5.49
N GLN A 109 17.85 -20.48 6.34
CA GLN A 109 19.05 -21.13 6.87
C GLN A 109 18.66 -22.45 7.55
N GLY A 110 19.34 -23.53 7.16
CA GLY A 110 19.04 -24.89 7.61
C GLY A 110 18.18 -25.71 6.65
N ASP A 111 17.49 -25.06 5.70
CA ASP A 111 16.79 -25.77 4.63
C ASP A 111 17.80 -26.30 3.59
N SER A 112 17.54 -27.49 3.04
CA SER A 112 18.37 -28.06 1.98
C SER A 112 18.06 -27.47 0.60
N SER A 113 16.82 -27.05 0.37
CA SER A 113 16.30 -26.70 -0.95
C SER A 113 16.32 -25.20 -1.20
N TRP A 114 16.90 -24.79 -2.33
CA TRP A 114 16.81 -23.43 -2.84
C TRP A 114 15.47 -23.20 -3.52
N ARG A 115 14.93 -21.99 -3.36
CA ARG A 115 13.74 -21.48 -4.03
C ARG A 115 14.15 -20.35 -4.96
N ASP A 116 13.53 -20.30 -6.13
CA ASP A 116 13.71 -19.16 -7.03
C ASP A 116 12.90 -17.97 -6.53
N GLY A 117 13.52 -16.79 -6.55
CA GLY A 117 12.82 -15.51 -6.48
C GLY A 117 12.59 -14.93 -7.87
N LEU A 118 11.72 -13.94 -7.97
CA LEU A 118 11.50 -13.22 -9.22
C LEU A 118 12.82 -12.60 -9.70
N PRO A 119 13.21 -12.77 -10.98
CA PRO A 119 14.42 -12.13 -11.51
C PRO A 119 14.44 -10.63 -11.22
N LEU A 120 15.61 -10.12 -10.81
CA LEU A 120 15.75 -8.71 -10.48
C LEU A 120 15.61 -7.86 -11.75
N TRP A 121 14.90 -6.74 -11.64
CA TRP A 121 14.76 -5.78 -12.71
C TRP A 121 15.99 -4.89 -12.80
N PHE A 122 16.57 -4.76 -13.99
CA PHE A 122 17.62 -3.79 -14.25
C PHE A 122 17.05 -2.41 -14.56
N ASP A 123 17.36 -1.41 -13.73
CA ASP A 123 17.08 -0.02 -14.06
C ASP A 123 18.27 0.61 -14.79
N PRO A 124 18.19 0.88 -16.11
CA PRO A 124 19.29 1.49 -16.86
C PRO A 124 19.62 2.91 -16.39
N ARG A 125 18.69 3.57 -15.70
CA ARG A 125 18.88 4.92 -15.18
C ARG A 125 19.92 4.96 -14.04
N ASN A 126 19.96 3.90 -13.23
CA ASN A 126 20.91 3.72 -12.11
C ASN A 126 21.98 2.66 -12.37
N ARG A 127 21.88 1.89 -13.46
CA ARG A 127 22.75 0.74 -13.76
C ARG A 127 22.79 -0.29 -12.62
N GLU A 128 21.62 -0.62 -12.10
CA GLU A 128 21.45 -1.45 -10.92
C GLU A 128 20.30 -2.43 -11.14
N TYR A 129 20.47 -3.67 -10.68
CA TYR A 129 19.38 -4.62 -10.53
C TYR A 129 18.69 -4.41 -9.17
N ARG A 130 17.36 -4.35 -9.19
CA ARG A 130 16.54 -4.24 -7.99
C ARG A 130 15.43 -5.28 -7.98
N GLY A 131 15.10 -5.77 -6.80
CA GLY A 131 13.93 -6.62 -6.61
C GLY A 131 13.71 -7.00 -5.16
N SER A 132 12.66 -7.76 -4.88
CA SER A 132 12.32 -8.17 -3.52
C SER A 132 11.97 -9.65 -3.43
N LEU A 133 12.40 -10.27 -2.32
CA LEU A 133 11.86 -11.53 -1.82
C LEU A 133 10.72 -11.20 -0.86
N VAL A 134 9.59 -11.91 -0.95
CA VAL A 134 8.37 -11.64 -0.18
C VAL A 134 7.85 -12.90 0.52
N GLU A 135 6.77 -12.80 1.30
CA GLU A 135 6.14 -13.95 1.99
C GLU A 135 7.15 -14.81 2.78
N LEU A 136 8.17 -14.17 3.35
CA LEU A 136 9.19 -14.80 4.18
C LEU A 136 8.70 -14.95 5.62
N ALA A 137 9.26 -15.89 6.37
CA ALA A 137 9.02 -15.99 7.81
C ALA A 137 9.70 -14.83 8.54
N ASP A 138 9.07 -14.29 9.58
CA ASP A 138 9.68 -13.27 10.44
C ASP A 138 10.73 -13.87 11.38
N GLY A 139 11.70 -13.05 11.80
CA GLY A 139 12.79 -13.45 12.70
C GLY A 139 13.64 -14.60 12.18
N ALA A 140 13.75 -14.77 10.87
CA ALA A 140 14.43 -15.88 10.23
C ALA A 140 15.64 -15.41 9.40
N ASN A 141 16.69 -16.23 9.37
CA ASN A 141 17.85 -16.01 8.51
C ASN A 141 17.62 -16.65 7.14
N TYR A 142 17.94 -15.92 6.08
CA TYR A 142 17.87 -16.38 4.71
C TYR A 142 19.24 -16.29 4.05
N GLU A 143 19.65 -17.39 3.42
CA GLU A 143 20.78 -17.40 2.47
C GLU A 143 20.24 -16.96 1.10
N ILE A 144 20.93 -16.03 0.46
CA ILE A 144 20.53 -15.43 -0.83
C ILE A 144 21.70 -15.57 -1.81
N SER A 145 21.40 -16.02 -3.02
CA SER A 145 22.37 -16.21 -4.11
C SER A 145 21.88 -15.51 -5.37
N LEU A 146 22.78 -14.78 -6.03
CA LEU A 146 22.56 -14.02 -7.25
C LEU A 146 23.51 -14.50 -8.35
N SER A 147 23.01 -14.52 -9.59
CA SER A 147 23.82 -14.85 -10.77
C SER A 147 23.28 -14.17 -12.02
N LEU A 148 24.15 -13.79 -12.96
CA LEU A 148 23.73 -13.40 -14.31
C LEU A 148 23.56 -14.65 -15.17
N ALA A 149 22.37 -14.82 -15.76
CA ALA A 149 22.03 -16.02 -16.53
C ALA A 149 22.98 -16.26 -17.72
N ASP A 150 23.42 -15.18 -18.37
CA ASP A 150 24.25 -15.22 -19.59
C ASP A 150 25.76 -15.12 -19.29
N GLU A 151 26.12 -14.86 -18.03
CA GLU A 151 27.50 -14.81 -17.53
C GLU A 151 27.60 -15.51 -16.18
N PRO A 152 27.61 -16.86 -16.14
CA PRO A 152 27.49 -17.63 -14.89
C PRO A 152 28.62 -17.38 -13.88
N GLY A 153 29.76 -16.80 -14.31
CA GLY A 153 30.85 -16.41 -13.42
C GLY A 153 30.56 -15.17 -12.58
N THR A 154 29.59 -14.34 -12.97
CA THR A 154 29.19 -13.14 -12.23
C THR A 154 28.13 -13.51 -11.20
N THR A 155 28.56 -13.72 -9.95
CA THR A 155 27.72 -14.14 -8.84
C THR A 155 27.91 -13.27 -7.60
N ALA A 156 26.92 -13.27 -6.72
CA ALA A 156 27.03 -12.70 -5.37
C ALA A 156 26.18 -13.51 -4.40
N SER A 157 26.56 -13.54 -3.13
CA SER A 157 25.74 -14.17 -2.09
C SER A 157 25.81 -13.39 -0.79
N THR A 158 24.77 -13.50 0.01
CA THR A 158 24.70 -12.89 1.34
C THR A 158 23.76 -13.68 2.24
N THR A 159 23.77 -13.36 3.53
CA THR A 159 22.75 -13.79 4.49
C THR A 159 22.05 -12.57 5.04
N GLN A 160 20.72 -12.62 5.14
CA GLN A 160 19.92 -11.54 5.68
C GLN A 160 18.87 -12.09 6.65
N SER A 161 18.73 -11.45 7.80
CA SER A 161 17.67 -11.74 8.76
C SER A 161 16.45 -10.86 8.49
N THR A 162 15.25 -11.46 8.49
CA THR A 162 14.00 -10.70 8.59
C THR A 162 13.80 -10.18 10.01
N TRP A 163 13.03 -9.10 10.16
CA TRP A 163 12.68 -8.58 11.49
C TRP A 163 11.85 -9.59 12.27
N SER A 164 12.01 -9.62 13.58
CA SER A 164 11.22 -10.48 14.46
C SER A 164 10.03 -9.73 15.03
N ASN A 165 8.88 -10.41 15.11
CA ASN A 165 7.74 -9.93 15.89
C ASN A 165 8.02 -9.87 17.40
N ALA A 166 9.05 -10.57 17.89
CA ALA A 166 9.47 -10.51 19.28
C ALA A 166 10.33 -9.26 19.52
N VAL A 167 9.73 -8.22 20.10
CA VAL A 167 10.42 -6.98 20.46
C VAL A 167 10.74 -7.00 21.96
N PRO A 168 12.01 -7.01 22.36
CA PRO A 168 12.38 -7.05 23.77
C PRO A 168 12.10 -5.71 24.44
N VAL A 169 11.37 -5.75 25.57
CA VAL A 169 11.09 -4.56 26.39
C VAL A 169 12.06 -4.51 27.57
N GLY A 170 12.80 -3.41 27.69
CA GLY A 170 13.73 -3.18 28.80
C GLY A 170 13.16 -2.33 29.93
N GLN A 171 12.28 -1.39 29.58
CA GLN A 171 11.65 -0.46 30.51
C GLN A 171 10.19 -0.27 30.13
N THR A 172 9.32 -0.10 31.12
CA THR A 172 7.93 0.31 30.93
C THR A 172 7.69 1.65 31.62
N ILE A 173 7.10 2.59 30.89
CA ILE A 173 6.65 3.89 31.38
C ILE A 173 5.13 3.91 31.26
N THR A 174 4.45 4.01 32.40
CA THR A 174 2.98 4.06 32.45
C THR A 174 2.49 5.49 32.31
N LEU A 175 1.53 5.71 31.40
CA LEU A 175 0.86 7.01 31.25
C LEU A 175 -0.20 7.21 32.34
N PRO A 176 -0.63 8.46 32.60
CA PRO A 176 -1.83 8.72 33.38
C PRO A 176 -3.05 8.01 32.78
N VAL A 177 -4.00 7.61 33.63
CA VAL A 177 -5.27 6.98 33.21
C VAL A 177 -6.10 7.95 32.35
N THR A 178 -6.06 9.24 32.70
CA THR A 178 -6.72 10.31 31.95
C THR A 178 -5.79 11.52 31.84
N SER A 179 -5.74 12.14 30.65
CA SER A 179 -5.05 13.40 30.41
C SER A 179 -5.84 14.26 29.42
N ALA A 180 -5.71 15.58 29.51
CA ALA A 180 -6.17 16.53 28.50
C ALA A 180 -5.01 17.30 27.85
N ALA A 181 -3.77 16.87 28.10
CA ALA A 181 -2.55 17.51 27.61
C ALA A 181 -1.68 16.52 26.83
N THR A 182 -0.85 17.07 25.94
CA THR A 182 0.13 16.33 25.15
C THR A 182 1.05 15.51 26.05
N TYR A 183 1.24 14.24 25.69
CA TYR A 183 2.26 13.39 26.29
C TYR A 183 3.49 13.31 25.38
N THR A 184 4.67 13.60 25.94
CA THR A 184 5.93 13.53 25.19
C THR A 184 6.66 12.22 25.50
N VAL A 185 6.92 11.44 24.45
CA VAL A 185 7.72 10.22 24.46
C VAL A 185 9.16 10.60 24.11
N ASN A 186 10.00 10.75 25.15
CA ASN A 186 11.37 11.26 25.06
C ASN A 186 12.43 10.38 25.74
N VAL A 187 12.06 9.20 26.25
CA VAL A 187 13.00 8.21 26.81
C VAL A 187 13.19 7.10 25.79
N SER A 188 14.37 7.07 25.20
CA SER A 188 14.74 6.04 24.22
C SER A 188 15.07 4.72 24.88
N GLY A 189 14.83 3.63 24.15
CA GLY A 189 15.35 2.31 24.49
C GLY A 189 16.65 2.01 23.75
N THR A 190 16.89 0.72 23.50
CA THR A 190 17.98 0.20 22.66
C THR A 190 17.46 -0.93 21.76
N PRO A 191 18.21 -1.37 20.73
CA PRO A 191 17.81 -2.49 19.87
C PRO A 191 17.44 -3.78 20.61
N THR A 192 18.00 -4.01 21.81
CA THR A 192 17.76 -5.20 22.63
C THR A 192 16.90 -4.95 23.85
N ALA A 193 16.42 -3.72 24.05
CA ALA A 193 15.68 -3.31 25.23
C ALA A 193 14.87 -2.02 24.93
N TYR A 194 13.73 -2.16 24.24
CA TYR A 194 12.85 -1.04 23.91
C TYR A 194 12.18 -0.45 25.15
N THR A 195 11.87 0.84 25.11
CA THR A 195 11.06 1.51 26.13
C THR A 195 9.58 1.43 25.73
N LEU A 196 8.78 0.74 26.53
CA LEU A 196 7.33 0.61 26.34
C LEU A 196 6.58 1.74 27.06
N TYR A 197 5.82 2.53 26.32
CA TYR A 197 4.85 3.50 26.80
C TYR A 197 3.44 2.92 26.70
N THR A 198 2.76 2.75 27.82
CA THR A 198 1.45 2.11 27.85
C THR A 198 0.63 2.51 29.08
N ALA A 199 -0.59 2.00 29.22
CA ALA A 199 -1.42 2.24 30.39
C ALA A 199 -0.90 1.50 31.64
N PRO A 200 -1.28 1.92 32.86
CA PRO A 200 -1.06 1.12 34.05
C PRO A 200 -1.70 -0.27 33.90
N GLU A 201 -1.08 -1.29 34.52
CA GLU A 201 -1.57 -2.67 34.41
C GLU A 201 -3.05 -2.78 34.83
N GLY A 202 -3.86 -3.44 33.99
CA GLY A 202 -5.30 -3.62 34.20
C GLY A 202 -6.15 -2.36 33.96
N GLN A 203 -5.57 -1.27 33.44
CA GLN A 203 -6.27 -0.01 33.18
C GLN A 203 -6.12 0.41 31.70
N SER A 204 -6.86 1.44 31.32
CA SER A 204 -6.73 2.15 30.04
C SER A 204 -6.14 3.54 30.28
N SER A 205 -5.33 4.04 29.35
CA SER A 205 -4.86 5.43 29.35
C SER A 205 -5.54 6.18 28.22
N THR A 206 -6.32 7.19 28.58
CA THR A 206 -7.04 8.06 27.64
C THR A 206 -6.45 9.46 27.65
N ILE A 207 -6.07 9.97 26.48
CA ILE A 207 -5.80 11.39 26.27
C ILE A 207 -6.98 11.97 25.50
N ASP A 208 -7.76 12.85 26.13
CA ASP A 208 -8.91 13.53 25.51
C ASP A 208 -8.71 15.05 25.65
N MET A 209 -8.41 15.72 24.55
CA MET A 209 -8.13 17.17 24.56
C MET A 209 -9.37 18.04 24.38
N GLY A 210 -10.57 17.45 24.32
CA GLY A 210 -11.85 18.16 24.33
C GLY A 210 -12.15 18.97 23.06
N GLU A 211 -12.85 20.09 23.23
CA GLU A 211 -13.30 20.92 22.12
C GLU A 211 -12.14 21.47 21.29
N ALA A 212 -12.31 21.53 19.97
CA ALA A 212 -11.29 22.04 19.08
C ALA A 212 -10.95 23.50 19.40
N ASP A 213 -9.65 23.82 19.40
CA ASP A 213 -9.12 25.17 19.38
C ASP A 213 -8.21 25.36 18.15
N GLN A 214 -8.76 26.06 17.17
CA GLN A 214 -8.07 26.40 15.92
C GLN A 214 -6.80 27.23 16.14
N HIS A 215 -6.65 27.94 17.27
CA HIS A 215 -5.49 28.81 17.52
C HIS A 215 -4.27 28.06 18.06
N LEU A 216 -4.42 26.80 18.48
CA LEU A 216 -3.31 26.02 18.99
C LEU A 216 -2.33 25.65 17.86
N PRO A 217 -1.02 25.63 18.07
CA PRO A 217 -0.09 25.21 17.03
C PRO A 217 0.04 23.67 16.96
N LYS A 218 0.82 23.17 15.99
CA LYS A 218 1.00 21.73 15.70
C LYS A 218 1.46 20.88 16.91
N GLU A 219 2.11 21.51 17.89
CA GLU A 219 2.63 20.85 19.09
C GLU A 219 1.54 20.31 20.03
N TYR A 220 0.27 20.62 19.78
CA TYR A 220 -0.86 20.13 20.57
C TYR A 220 -1.42 18.79 20.05
N SER A 221 -0.53 17.91 19.59
CA SER A 221 -0.84 16.50 19.31
C SER A 221 -1.02 15.72 20.60
N CYS A 222 -1.86 14.67 20.63
CA CYS A 222 -2.07 13.89 21.86
C CYS A 222 -0.76 13.24 22.35
N VAL A 223 0.00 12.62 21.44
CA VAL A 223 1.32 12.06 21.73
C VAL A 223 2.35 12.66 20.76
N ARG A 224 3.53 13.00 21.27
CA ARG A 224 4.68 13.43 20.46
C ARG A 224 5.88 12.55 20.77
N ILE A 225 6.46 11.95 19.74
CA ILE A 225 7.57 11.00 19.84
C ILE A 225 8.85 11.65 19.34
N SER A 226 9.82 11.84 20.23
CA SER A 226 11.18 12.27 19.88
C SER A 226 12.25 11.24 20.25
N ALA A 227 11.84 10.10 20.82
CA ALA A 227 12.71 9.01 21.24
C ALA A 227 12.78 7.88 20.19
N SER A 228 13.88 7.12 20.24
CA SER A 228 14.11 5.93 19.40
C SER A 228 14.01 4.64 20.22
N TYR A 229 13.79 3.50 19.54
CA TYR A 229 13.59 2.20 20.19
C TYR A 229 12.46 2.24 21.23
N VAL A 230 11.31 2.76 20.82
CA VAL A 230 10.14 2.94 21.67
C VAL A 230 8.94 2.19 21.14
N ILE A 231 8.06 1.78 22.05
CA ILE A 231 6.75 1.20 21.74
C ILE A 231 5.69 2.07 22.38
N VAL A 232 4.76 2.63 21.61
CA VAL A 232 3.56 3.32 22.11
C VAL A 232 2.37 2.41 21.91
N ARG A 233 1.83 1.88 23.02
CA ARG A 233 0.88 0.77 22.99
C ARG A 233 -0.38 1.01 23.82
N GLY A 234 -1.52 0.71 23.23
CA GLY A 234 -2.77 0.48 23.99
C GLY A 234 -3.39 1.77 24.53
N LEU A 235 -3.17 2.90 23.88
CA LEU A 235 -3.71 4.19 24.28
C LEU A 235 -5.02 4.50 23.55
N THR A 236 -5.92 5.22 24.22
CA THR A 236 -7.09 5.83 23.60
C THR A 236 -6.85 7.32 23.44
N LEU A 237 -6.74 7.80 22.21
CA LEU A 237 -6.42 9.17 21.85
C LEU A 237 -7.64 9.80 21.19
N LYS A 238 -8.24 10.76 21.87
CA LYS A 238 -9.51 11.36 21.46
C LYS A 238 -9.37 12.87 21.36
N ASN A 239 -10.10 13.43 20.40
CA ASN A 239 -10.29 14.86 20.33
C ASN A 239 -8.95 15.63 20.29
N CYS A 240 -7.90 15.04 19.73
CA CYS A 240 -6.59 15.67 19.71
C CYS A 240 -6.67 16.99 18.97
N GLN A 241 -6.02 18.03 19.49
CA GLN A 241 -6.12 19.38 18.90
C GLN A 241 -5.46 19.43 17.52
N ARG A 242 -4.48 18.56 17.29
CA ARG A 242 -3.74 18.39 16.04
C ARG A 242 -3.67 16.92 15.70
N GLN A 243 -2.49 16.30 15.78
CA GLN A 243 -2.31 14.90 15.41
C GLN A 243 -2.72 13.98 16.56
N GLY A 244 -3.10 12.74 16.25
CA GLY A 244 -3.17 11.70 17.28
C GLY A 244 -1.78 11.42 17.85
N ILE A 245 -0.86 10.99 16.99
CA ILE A 245 0.54 10.72 17.34
C ILE A 245 1.44 11.39 16.31
N GLU A 246 2.28 12.33 16.74
CA GLU A 246 3.29 13.00 15.91
C GLU A 246 4.67 12.35 16.14
N ILE A 247 5.35 11.97 15.06
CA ILE A 247 6.72 11.45 15.08
C ILE A 247 7.67 12.55 14.62
N LEU A 248 8.62 12.89 15.48
CA LEU A 248 9.57 13.97 15.27
C LEU A 248 10.92 13.42 14.83
N SER A 249 11.60 14.16 13.94
CA SER A 249 13.01 13.94 13.68
C SER A 249 13.84 14.04 14.97
N SER A 250 14.83 13.18 15.20
CA SER A 250 15.34 12.10 14.33
C SER A 250 14.97 10.71 14.84
N ALA A 251 13.74 10.54 15.35
CA ALA A 251 13.29 9.28 15.95
C ALA A 251 13.39 8.12 14.95
N HIS A 252 13.85 6.95 15.39
CA HIS A 252 13.88 5.74 14.58
C HIS A 252 13.56 4.51 15.43
N ASP A 253 13.22 3.40 14.79
CA ASP A 253 12.81 2.19 15.51
C ASP A 253 11.60 2.46 16.43
N VAL A 254 10.57 3.08 15.87
CA VAL A 254 9.34 3.46 16.59
C VAL A 254 8.24 2.47 16.28
N ILE A 255 7.62 1.87 17.30
CA ILE A 255 6.48 0.98 17.16
C ILE A 255 5.25 1.67 17.75
N ILE A 256 4.22 1.87 16.93
CA ILE A 256 2.92 2.41 17.33
C ILE A 256 1.91 1.29 17.14
N GLU A 257 1.36 0.78 18.24
CA GLU A 257 0.45 -0.37 18.14
C GLU A 257 -0.72 -0.42 19.10
N LYS A 258 -1.82 -1.03 18.66
CA LYS A 258 -3.01 -1.27 19.49
C LYS A 258 -3.60 0.01 20.09
N ASN A 259 -3.37 1.16 19.46
CA ASN A 259 -3.98 2.41 19.87
C ASN A 259 -5.33 2.59 19.17
N ASP A 260 -6.24 3.28 19.85
CA ASP A 260 -7.52 3.74 19.34
C ASP A 260 -7.46 5.26 19.19
N ILE A 261 -7.59 5.78 17.97
CA ILE A 261 -7.29 7.18 17.63
C ILE A 261 -8.47 7.78 16.86
N SER A 262 -9.11 8.80 17.43
CA SER A 262 -10.27 9.48 16.83
C SER A 262 -10.43 10.95 17.22
N GLY A 263 -11.25 11.69 16.47
CA GLY A 263 -11.57 13.10 16.75
C GLY A 263 -10.37 14.05 16.66
N PHE A 264 -9.29 13.64 16.00
CA PHE A 264 -8.10 14.46 15.80
C PHE A 264 -8.29 15.48 14.67
N GLY A 265 -7.44 16.50 14.65
CA GLY A 265 -7.43 17.51 13.60
C GLY A 265 -8.14 18.82 13.96
N SER A 266 -7.79 19.84 13.19
CA SER A 266 -8.22 21.22 13.23
C SER A 266 -8.91 21.58 11.90
N ALA A 267 -9.52 22.76 11.81
CA ALA A 267 -10.11 23.25 10.57
C ALA A 267 -9.82 24.75 10.40
N PRO A 268 -9.60 25.24 9.16
CA PRO A 268 -9.43 26.66 8.87
C PRO A 268 -10.72 27.46 9.11
N THR A 269 -11.89 26.82 8.99
CA THR A 269 -13.19 27.39 9.31
C THR A 269 -13.99 26.42 10.19
N ARG A 270 -14.74 26.95 11.16
CA ARG A 270 -15.67 26.14 11.98
C ARG A 270 -17.09 26.07 11.41
N THR A 271 -17.31 26.79 10.31
CA THR A 271 -18.57 26.83 9.57
C THR A 271 -18.46 25.97 8.33
N GLU A 272 -19.54 25.27 8.00
CA GLU A 272 -19.70 24.51 6.75
C GLU A 272 -19.38 25.39 5.54
N ALA A 273 -18.70 24.84 4.53
CA ALA A 273 -18.35 25.57 3.32
C ALA A 273 -18.45 24.71 2.04
N PRO A 274 -18.95 25.24 0.90
CA PRO A 274 -19.71 26.47 0.72
C PRO A 274 -21.22 26.23 0.57
N ALA A 275 -22.00 27.16 1.12
CA ALA A 275 -23.40 27.37 0.79
C ALA A 275 -23.54 27.99 -0.62
N SER A 276 -23.42 27.17 -1.67
CA SER A 276 -23.89 27.54 -3.01
C SER A 276 -25.32 27.04 -3.20
N PRO A 277 -26.30 27.87 -3.60
CA PRO A 277 -27.64 27.39 -3.93
C PRO A 277 -27.56 26.33 -5.04
N GLY A 278 -27.90 25.08 -4.71
CA GLY A 278 -27.93 23.96 -5.66
C GLY A 278 -26.85 22.88 -5.49
N TYR A 279 -25.86 23.09 -4.62
CA TYR A 279 -24.84 22.08 -4.26
C TYR A 279 -24.63 22.14 -2.75
N VAL A 280 -25.38 21.32 -2.00
CA VAL A 280 -25.32 21.24 -0.54
C VAL A 280 -24.44 20.04 -0.16
N PRO A 281 -23.51 20.18 0.80
CA PRO A 281 -22.70 19.07 1.31
C PRO A 281 -23.55 17.88 1.78
N THR A 282 -23.02 16.68 1.56
CA THR A 282 -23.52 15.43 2.18
C THR A 282 -23.04 15.40 3.61
N ASN A 283 -23.95 15.49 4.57
CA ASN A 283 -23.63 15.74 5.98
C ASN A 283 -22.94 17.09 6.20
N LYS A 284 -22.93 17.55 7.46
CA LYS A 284 -22.22 18.78 7.84
C LYS A 284 -20.71 18.57 7.66
N ILE A 285 -20.20 18.70 6.44
CA ILE A 285 -18.76 18.65 6.17
C ILE A 285 -18.19 20.00 6.58
N VAL A 286 -17.34 19.96 7.60
CA VAL A 286 -16.38 21.02 7.88
C VAL A 286 -15.05 20.50 7.36
N PRO A 287 -14.50 21.06 6.26
CA PRO A 287 -13.20 20.65 5.76
C PRO A 287 -12.13 20.86 6.83
N GLY A 288 -11.44 19.79 7.22
CA GLY A 288 -10.31 19.88 8.14
C GLY A 288 -9.07 20.48 7.49
N THR A 289 -8.08 20.83 8.30
CA THR A 289 -6.74 21.18 7.83
C THR A 289 -6.13 19.98 7.12
N GLU A 290 -5.61 20.24 5.92
CA GLU A 290 -5.05 19.21 5.05
C GLU A 290 -3.86 18.47 5.72
N TYR A 291 -3.78 17.16 5.52
CA TYR A 291 -2.68 16.28 5.95
C TYR A 291 -2.48 16.12 7.46
N GLU A 292 -3.30 16.73 8.31
CA GLU A 292 -3.35 16.31 9.72
C GLU A 292 -3.80 14.85 9.80
N ALA A 293 -3.26 14.08 10.74
CA ALA A 293 -3.46 12.64 10.76
C ALA A 293 -3.54 12.03 12.16
N GLY A 294 -4.11 10.83 12.19
CA GLY A 294 -4.14 10.00 13.38
C GLY A 294 -2.72 9.62 13.79
N ILE A 295 -1.91 9.24 12.80
CA ILE A 295 -0.47 9.08 12.95
C ILE A 295 0.23 9.90 11.88
N TYR A 296 1.07 10.83 12.32
CA TYR A 296 1.63 11.88 11.49
C TYR A 296 3.15 11.93 11.63
N CYS A 297 3.82 12.11 10.50
CA CYS A 297 5.23 12.38 10.41
C CYS A 297 5.44 13.33 9.24
N GLU A 298 5.94 14.53 9.52
CA GLU A 298 6.35 15.48 8.49
C GLU A 298 7.67 16.12 8.90
N ASN A 299 8.68 16.00 8.05
CA ASN A 299 10.05 16.40 8.40
C ASN A 299 10.71 17.21 7.28
N THR A 300 9.99 18.16 6.69
CA THR A 300 10.57 19.16 5.77
C THR A 300 10.88 20.46 6.52
N PRO A 301 12.07 21.08 6.37
CA PRO A 301 13.25 20.68 5.58
C PRO A 301 14.33 20.00 6.45
N VAL A 302 14.03 18.85 7.05
CA VAL A 302 15.01 18.07 7.80
C VAL A 302 15.90 17.30 6.82
N ALA A 303 17.21 17.29 7.10
CA ALA A 303 18.18 16.54 6.34
C ALA A 303 17.77 15.05 6.21
N PRO A 304 17.90 14.43 5.04
CA PRO A 304 17.46 13.05 4.78
C PRO A 304 17.93 12.01 5.81
N ALA A 305 19.18 12.12 6.25
CA ALA A 305 19.78 11.23 7.25
C ALA A 305 19.17 11.38 8.67
N SER A 306 18.48 12.48 8.93
CA SER A 306 17.80 12.77 10.19
C SER A 306 16.29 12.51 10.13
N ARG A 307 15.74 12.17 8.96
CA ARG A 307 14.31 11.84 8.83
C ARG A 307 13.99 10.57 9.62
N PRO A 308 12.80 10.45 10.22
CA PRO A 308 12.44 9.26 10.96
C PRO A 308 12.51 7.99 10.12
N GLN A 309 13.15 6.94 10.63
CA GLN A 309 13.37 5.67 9.91
C GLN A 309 12.69 4.51 10.66
N ARG A 310 12.29 3.45 9.95
CA ARG A 310 11.82 2.20 10.61
C ARG A 310 10.67 2.41 11.60
N VAL A 311 9.67 3.16 11.17
CA VAL A 311 8.39 3.32 11.87
C VAL A 311 7.50 2.13 11.54
N ILE A 312 7.03 1.44 12.58
CA ILE A 312 6.11 0.31 12.50
C ILE A 312 4.76 0.76 13.07
N ILE A 313 3.76 0.87 12.21
CA ILE A 313 2.39 1.24 12.56
C ILE A 313 1.55 -0.01 12.42
N GLN A 314 1.13 -0.60 13.54
CA GLN A 314 0.42 -1.87 13.48
C GLN A 314 -0.74 -2.03 14.44
N ARG A 315 -1.82 -2.68 14.00
CA ARG A 315 -2.97 -3.00 14.85
C ARG A 315 -3.57 -1.78 15.55
N ASN A 316 -3.46 -0.60 14.95
CA ASN A 316 -4.17 0.57 15.45
C ASN A 316 -5.56 0.62 14.81
N THR A 317 -6.52 1.11 15.58
CA THR A 317 -7.82 1.55 15.07
C THR A 317 -7.74 3.06 14.92
N ILE A 318 -7.84 3.56 13.69
CA ILE A 318 -7.75 5.00 13.39
C ILE A 318 -9.01 5.38 12.65
N HIS A 319 -9.83 6.24 13.27
CA HIS A 319 -11.15 6.49 12.72
C HIS A 319 -11.71 7.84 13.07
N ASP A 320 -12.69 8.27 12.27
CA ASP A 320 -13.48 9.48 12.49
C ASP A 320 -12.61 10.68 12.90
N PRO A 321 -11.80 11.24 11.98
CA PRO A 321 -11.14 12.52 12.22
C PRO A 321 -12.20 13.55 12.59
N ARG A 322 -11.83 14.58 13.36
CA ARG A 322 -12.79 15.59 13.83
C ARG A 322 -13.57 16.22 12.68
N TYR A 323 -12.89 16.40 11.56
CA TYR A 323 -13.33 17.09 10.37
C TYR A 323 -13.07 16.19 9.17
N GLY A 324 -14.03 16.13 8.25
CA GLY A 324 -13.95 15.30 7.05
C GLY A 324 -13.47 16.07 5.82
N SER A 325 -13.14 15.33 4.78
CA SER A 325 -12.77 15.84 3.47
C SER A 325 -13.98 16.22 2.62
N VAL A 326 -13.78 17.13 1.65
CA VAL A 326 -14.70 17.27 0.52
C VAL A 326 -14.58 16.07 -0.43
N HIS A 327 -15.59 15.88 -1.28
CA HIS A 327 -15.58 14.89 -2.37
C HIS A 327 -15.32 15.54 -3.74
N TRP A 328 -15.00 14.71 -4.73
CA TRP A 328 -14.52 15.11 -6.06
C TRP A 328 -15.41 16.07 -6.87
N THR A 329 -16.72 16.13 -6.62
CA THR A 329 -17.58 17.12 -7.30
C THR A 329 -17.38 18.55 -6.80
N TYR A 330 -16.76 18.75 -5.64
CA TYR A 330 -16.38 20.08 -5.11
C TYR A 330 -14.94 20.43 -5.46
N GLY A 331 -14.04 19.44 -5.43
CA GLY A 331 -12.63 19.60 -5.70
C GLY A 331 -11.86 18.36 -5.23
N HIS A 332 -10.53 18.43 -5.30
CA HIS A 332 -9.67 17.41 -4.71
C HIS A 332 -10.01 17.26 -3.22
N PRO A 333 -10.22 16.03 -2.72
CA PRO A 333 -10.36 15.78 -1.28
C PRO A 333 -9.20 16.42 -0.50
N ASN A 334 -9.52 17.14 0.58
CA ASN A 334 -8.63 18.12 1.21
C ASN A 334 -8.80 18.16 2.75
N SER A 335 -8.41 17.09 3.43
CA SER A 335 -8.52 17.05 4.89
C SER A 335 -7.55 16.03 5.50
N ALA A 336 -7.93 15.50 6.65
CA ALA A 336 -7.14 14.56 7.41
C ALA A 336 -6.91 13.25 6.67
N GLN A 337 -5.76 12.63 6.95
CA GLN A 337 -5.47 11.24 6.59
C GLN A 337 -5.47 10.37 7.86
N ALA A 338 -5.59 9.05 7.74
CA ALA A 338 -5.43 8.20 8.94
C ALA A 338 -3.94 8.05 9.30
N ILE A 339 -3.09 7.83 8.30
CA ILE A 339 -1.63 7.80 8.41
C ILE A 339 -1.04 8.73 7.35
N MET A 340 -0.26 9.73 7.77
CA MET A 340 0.45 10.67 6.90
C MET A 340 1.95 10.61 7.19
N LEU A 341 2.76 10.14 6.24
CA LEU A 341 4.23 10.16 6.35
C LEU A 341 4.84 10.97 5.19
N SER A 342 4.99 12.28 5.39
CA SER A 342 5.59 13.22 4.45
C SER A 342 7.07 13.45 4.76
N HIS A 343 7.96 13.20 3.80
CA HIS A 343 9.41 13.37 4.01
C HIS A 343 9.90 12.66 5.28
N CYS A 344 9.28 11.54 5.60
CA CYS A 344 9.83 10.58 6.54
C CYS A 344 10.88 9.76 5.79
N GLY A 345 11.65 9.01 6.55
CA GLY A 345 12.68 8.16 6.00
C GLY A 345 12.10 7.00 5.19
N SER A 346 12.76 5.87 5.28
CA SER A 346 12.42 4.66 4.56
C SER A 346 12.31 3.48 5.53
N ASN A 347 12.06 2.31 4.95
CA ASN A 347 11.95 1.04 5.66
C ASN A 347 10.83 1.04 6.70
N HIS A 348 9.66 1.59 6.35
CA HIS A 348 8.48 1.67 7.19
C HIS A 348 7.59 0.43 7.04
N VAL A 349 6.79 0.12 8.05
CA VAL A 349 5.80 -0.96 7.99
C VAL A 349 4.46 -0.48 8.52
N ALA A 350 3.42 -0.46 7.68
CA ALA A 350 2.04 -0.23 8.08
C ALA A 350 1.24 -1.53 7.91
N ARG A 351 0.87 -2.20 9.01
CA ARG A 351 0.20 -3.50 8.93
C ARG A 351 -0.90 -3.78 9.93
N TYR A 352 -1.90 -4.54 9.50
CA TYR A 352 -2.98 -4.98 10.39
C TYR A 352 -3.72 -3.83 11.08
N ASN A 353 -3.70 -2.62 10.52
CA ASN A 353 -4.48 -1.50 11.05
C ASN A 353 -5.91 -1.60 10.53
N THR A 354 -6.85 -1.08 11.32
CA THR A 354 -8.24 -0.88 10.90
C THR A 354 -8.46 0.63 10.78
N ILE A 355 -8.72 1.09 9.57
CA ILE A 355 -8.96 2.48 9.22
C ILE A 355 -10.38 2.59 8.68
N TYR A 356 -11.22 3.41 9.30
CA TYR A 356 -12.57 3.67 8.82
C TYR A 356 -13.04 5.05 9.23
N SER A 357 -14.11 5.53 8.62
CA SER A 357 -14.77 6.76 9.06
C SER A 357 -16.23 6.75 8.64
N THR A 358 -17.01 7.56 9.34
CA THR A 358 -18.44 7.73 9.10
C THR A 358 -18.72 8.93 8.20
N PRO A 359 -19.88 8.99 7.55
CA PRO A 359 -20.25 10.13 6.72
C PRO A 359 -20.09 11.47 7.46
N GLY A 360 -19.48 12.46 6.79
CA GLY A 360 -19.09 13.74 7.40
C GLY A 360 -17.67 13.77 7.99
N HIS A 361 -17.06 12.60 8.19
CA HIS A 361 -15.70 12.42 8.74
C HIS A 361 -14.77 11.66 7.78
N PHE A 362 -15.15 11.50 6.51
CA PHE A 362 -14.29 10.77 5.56
C PHE A 362 -12.92 11.39 5.44
N PHE A 363 -11.91 10.53 5.37
CA PHE A 363 -10.53 10.94 5.14
C PHE A 363 -10.38 11.50 3.72
N ASN A 364 -9.32 12.28 3.51
CA ASN A 364 -8.75 12.43 2.19
C ASN A 364 -8.25 11.05 1.73
N ASP A 365 -7.12 10.63 2.28
CA ASP A 365 -6.53 9.30 2.08
C ASP A 365 -6.51 8.47 3.36
N GLY A 366 -6.53 7.15 3.21
CA GLY A 366 -6.36 6.24 4.34
C GLY A 366 -4.92 6.26 4.84
N ILE A 367 -3.99 5.88 3.96
CA ILE A 367 -2.56 5.90 4.20
C ILE A 367 -1.91 6.68 3.06
N GLY A 368 -1.28 7.82 3.36
CA GLY A 368 -0.66 8.66 2.34
C GLY A 368 0.58 9.40 2.82
N GLY A 369 1.06 10.30 1.97
CA GLY A 369 2.29 11.01 2.22
C GLY A 369 2.73 11.86 1.05
N LEU A 370 3.49 12.91 1.34
CA LEU A 370 4.06 13.79 0.33
C LEU A 370 5.56 13.52 0.12
N SER A 371 6.14 13.90 -1.02
CA SER A 371 5.51 14.51 -2.20
C SER A 371 5.41 13.52 -3.37
N ASN A 372 4.26 13.46 -4.03
CA ASN A 372 3.89 12.39 -4.96
C ASN A 372 4.78 12.30 -6.22
N PHE A 373 4.94 13.43 -6.92
CA PHE A 373 5.74 13.50 -8.16
C PHE A 373 7.23 13.80 -7.88
N THR A 374 7.85 13.04 -6.99
CA THR A 374 9.26 13.23 -6.58
C THR A 374 10.06 11.92 -6.56
N PHE A 375 11.37 12.02 -6.33
CA PHE A 375 12.24 10.87 -6.08
C PHE A 375 12.24 10.43 -4.62
N GLU A 376 11.46 11.07 -3.75
CA GLU A 376 11.32 10.81 -2.32
C GLU A 376 9.96 10.17 -2.12
N GLY A 377 8.91 10.98 -2.02
CA GLY A 377 7.55 10.58 -1.73
C GLY A 377 7.39 9.53 -0.63
N PHE A 378 6.21 8.97 -0.55
CA PHE A 378 5.85 7.96 0.41
C PHE A 378 5.60 6.62 -0.28
N PRO A 379 5.98 5.47 0.33
CA PRO A 379 6.72 5.29 1.58
C PRO A 379 8.25 5.23 1.34
N ASN A 380 8.71 5.91 0.30
CA ASN A 380 10.08 5.97 -0.16
C ASN A 380 10.66 4.60 -0.58
N ALA A 381 11.41 3.93 0.29
CA ALA A 381 12.16 2.72 -0.06
C ALA A 381 12.01 1.61 0.98
N ASP A 382 12.10 0.36 0.53
CA ASP A 382 12.14 -0.83 1.38
C ASP A 382 11.01 -0.89 2.43
N SER A 383 9.84 -0.33 2.12
CA SER A 383 8.69 -0.25 3.04
C SER A 383 7.59 -1.25 2.69
N ASP A 384 6.81 -1.65 3.70
CA ASP A 384 5.70 -2.59 3.59
C ASP A 384 4.36 -2.00 4.03
N ILE A 385 3.31 -2.24 3.26
CA ILE A 385 1.93 -1.88 3.62
C ILE A 385 1.04 -3.12 3.42
N TYR A 386 0.61 -3.78 4.50
CA TYR A 386 -0.08 -5.07 4.35
C TYR A 386 -1.07 -5.47 5.44
N GLY A 387 -2.07 -6.28 5.08
CA GLY A 387 -3.03 -6.81 6.05
C GLY A 387 -3.94 -5.74 6.68
N ASN A 388 -3.94 -4.51 6.14
CA ASN A 388 -4.81 -3.45 6.64
C ASN A 388 -6.24 -3.64 6.14
N ASP A 389 -7.18 -3.15 6.92
CA ASP A 389 -8.60 -2.99 6.56
C ASP A 389 -8.87 -1.48 6.48
N ILE A 390 -9.14 -0.96 5.28
CA ILE A 390 -9.17 0.48 5.01
C ILE A 390 -10.48 0.87 4.32
N SER A 391 -11.17 1.86 4.90
CA SER A 391 -12.39 2.43 4.35
C SER A 391 -12.64 3.89 4.73
N GLY A 392 -13.62 4.50 4.07
CA GLY A 392 -14.07 5.86 4.36
C GLY A 392 -13.09 6.92 3.88
N THR A 393 -12.65 6.80 2.62
CA THR A 393 -11.65 7.69 2.00
C THR A 393 -12.24 8.29 0.73
N TYR A 394 -12.23 9.62 0.61
CA TYR A 394 -12.75 10.28 -0.60
C TYR A 394 -11.77 10.28 -1.76
N ASP A 395 -10.48 10.08 -1.51
CA ASP A 395 -9.46 9.90 -2.54
C ASP A 395 -8.89 8.47 -2.50
N ASP A 396 -7.66 8.28 -2.04
CA ASP A 396 -6.96 6.99 -2.10
C ASP A 396 -7.04 6.22 -0.77
N ALA A 397 -7.33 4.91 -0.82
CA ALA A 397 -7.19 4.10 0.40
C ALA A 397 -5.71 3.95 0.78
N ILE A 398 -4.82 3.80 -0.20
CA ILE A 398 -3.36 3.86 -0.05
C ILE A 398 -2.79 4.73 -1.16
N GLU A 399 -2.25 5.90 -0.82
CA GLU A 399 -1.43 6.74 -1.68
C GLU A 399 0.03 6.36 -1.45
N SER A 400 0.65 5.63 -2.37
CA SER A 400 2.05 5.23 -2.33
C SER A 400 2.73 5.81 -3.57
N GLU A 401 3.07 7.09 -3.53
CA GLU A 401 3.55 7.86 -4.67
C GLU A 401 4.95 8.46 -4.42
N GLY A 402 5.79 8.50 -5.44
CA GLY A 402 7.18 8.93 -5.41
C GLY A 402 8.16 7.76 -5.60
N ALA A 403 9.17 7.63 -4.72
CA ALA A 403 10.32 6.75 -4.98
C ALA A 403 9.92 5.29 -5.23
N ASN A 404 9.12 4.73 -4.33
CA ASN A 404 8.57 3.39 -4.46
C ASN A 404 9.63 2.30 -4.71
N ARG A 405 10.79 2.38 -4.05
CA ARG A 405 11.95 1.53 -4.34
C ARG A 405 11.96 0.30 -3.45
N ASN A 406 11.69 -0.88 -3.99
CA ASN A 406 11.43 -2.11 -3.22
C ASN A 406 10.30 -1.94 -2.20
N VAL A 407 9.27 -1.17 -2.56
CA VAL A 407 8.06 -1.02 -1.75
C VAL A 407 7.11 -2.18 -2.05
N ARG A 408 6.52 -2.78 -1.01
CA ARG A 408 5.64 -3.96 -1.14
C ARG A 408 4.31 -3.70 -0.44
N ILE A 409 3.23 -3.77 -1.21
CA ILE A 409 1.87 -3.48 -0.78
C ILE A 409 1.04 -4.74 -1.01
N TRP A 410 0.65 -5.46 0.04
CA TRP A 410 -0.04 -6.73 -0.18
C TRP A 410 -1.10 -7.11 0.83
N GLY A 411 -2.04 -7.93 0.40
CA GLY A 411 -3.05 -8.49 1.31
C GLY A 411 -3.80 -7.41 2.09
N ASN A 412 -4.03 -6.23 1.51
CA ASN A 412 -4.90 -5.21 2.10
C ASN A 412 -6.34 -5.42 1.62
N TYR A 413 -7.29 -5.10 2.48
CA TYR A 413 -8.71 -5.07 2.17
C TYR A 413 -9.18 -3.62 2.12
N LEU A 414 -9.65 -3.19 0.95
CA LEU A 414 -9.99 -1.81 0.64
C LEU A 414 -11.46 -1.75 0.23
N HIS A 415 -12.24 -0.86 0.82
CA HIS A 415 -13.67 -0.72 0.54
C HIS A 415 -14.18 0.67 0.96
N HIS A 416 -15.25 1.20 0.37
CA HIS A 416 -15.67 2.61 0.55
C HIS A 416 -14.52 3.59 0.31
N THR A 417 -13.86 3.46 -0.84
CA THR A 417 -12.82 4.38 -1.30
C THR A 417 -13.09 4.82 -2.73
N TYR A 418 -12.59 5.97 -3.16
CA TYR A 418 -12.65 6.32 -4.58
C TYR A 418 -11.57 5.59 -5.37
N ILE A 419 -10.32 5.62 -4.91
CA ILE A 419 -9.20 4.89 -5.49
C ILE A 419 -8.71 3.84 -4.49
N GLY A 420 -8.40 2.64 -4.98
CA GLY A 420 -7.81 1.60 -4.12
C GLY A 420 -6.37 1.92 -3.72
N ILE A 421 -5.45 1.86 -4.67
CA ILE A 421 -4.02 2.08 -4.47
C ILE A 421 -3.51 3.05 -5.53
N ALA A 422 -2.96 4.16 -5.09
CA ALA A 422 -2.37 5.17 -5.92
C ALA A 422 -0.85 5.03 -5.98
N LEU A 423 -0.32 5.05 -7.20
CA LEU A 423 1.08 4.88 -7.59
C LEU A 423 1.48 5.92 -8.66
N ALA A 424 0.80 7.07 -8.71
CA ALA A 424 1.03 8.19 -9.62
C ALA A 424 1.96 9.25 -8.97
N THR A 425 3.27 9.04 -8.89
CA THR A 425 4.06 8.15 -9.76
C THR A 425 4.89 7.13 -9.01
N THR A 426 5.41 6.14 -9.73
CA THR A 426 6.52 5.30 -9.27
C THR A 426 7.78 5.76 -9.98
N SER A 427 8.59 6.56 -9.29
CA SER A 427 9.74 7.23 -9.90
C SER A 427 10.99 6.35 -9.95
N GLN A 428 11.27 5.60 -8.88
CA GLN A 428 12.44 4.70 -8.83
C GLN A 428 12.06 3.24 -9.07
N GLY A 429 11.13 2.69 -8.31
CA GLY A 429 10.73 1.29 -8.41
C GLY A 429 11.84 0.29 -7.98
N PRO A 430 11.55 -1.01 -7.93
CA PRO A 430 10.24 -1.58 -8.18
C PRO A 430 9.29 -1.40 -6.99
N VAL A 431 8.02 -1.08 -7.26
CA VAL A 431 6.92 -1.31 -6.32
C VAL A 431 6.21 -2.61 -6.69
N TYR A 432 5.77 -3.34 -5.67
CA TYR A 432 4.98 -4.56 -5.80
C TYR A 432 3.64 -4.36 -5.12
N ALA A 433 2.54 -4.44 -5.86
CA ALA A 433 1.21 -4.54 -5.30
C ALA A 433 0.66 -5.94 -5.58
N PHE A 434 0.40 -6.74 -4.54
CA PHE A 434 -0.07 -8.10 -4.76
C PHE A 434 -1.07 -8.61 -3.72
N ARG A 435 -1.99 -9.49 -4.13
CA ARG A 435 -3.00 -10.06 -3.23
C ARG A 435 -3.88 -9.04 -2.50
N ASN A 436 -3.97 -7.80 -3.00
CA ASN A 436 -4.89 -6.82 -2.46
C ASN A 436 -6.30 -7.07 -2.99
N VAL A 437 -7.29 -6.69 -2.20
CA VAL A 437 -8.71 -6.79 -2.54
C VAL A 437 -9.36 -5.41 -2.46
N LEU A 438 -9.95 -4.94 -3.55
CA LEU A 438 -10.83 -3.78 -3.57
C LEU A 438 -12.28 -4.22 -3.74
N THR A 439 -13.18 -3.73 -2.90
CA THR A 439 -14.57 -4.20 -2.87
C THR A 439 -15.55 -3.25 -3.54
N ASP A 440 -15.77 -2.08 -2.97
CA ASP A 440 -16.74 -1.10 -3.45
C ASP A 440 -16.18 0.32 -3.43
N THR A 441 -16.73 1.13 -4.33
CA THR A 441 -16.27 2.51 -4.60
C THR A 441 -17.41 3.44 -5.03
N VAL A 442 -18.61 2.88 -5.27
CA VAL A 442 -19.80 3.63 -5.67
C VAL A 442 -20.13 4.72 -4.66
N GLY A 443 -20.49 5.91 -5.16
CA GLY A 443 -20.83 7.05 -4.33
C GLY A 443 -19.62 7.78 -3.71
N MET A 444 -18.39 7.26 -3.82
CA MET A 444 -17.23 7.95 -3.24
C MET A 444 -16.78 9.16 -4.06
N GLY A 445 -16.83 9.08 -5.40
CA GLY A 445 -16.50 10.24 -6.25
C GLY A 445 -17.63 11.27 -6.35
N SER A 446 -18.89 10.82 -6.29
CA SER A 446 -20.08 11.66 -6.48
C SER A 446 -21.25 11.20 -5.61
N PRO A 447 -21.16 11.36 -4.28
CA PRO A 447 -22.16 10.82 -3.35
C PRO A 447 -23.55 11.44 -3.58
N ASN A 448 -23.62 12.67 -4.10
CA ASN A 448 -24.88 13.37 -4.34
C ASN A 448 -25.62 12.98 -5.62
N MET A 449 -25.10 12.06 -6.43
CA MET A 449 -25.74 11.72 -7.70
C MET A 449 -27.08 10.99 -7.46
N GLU A 450 -28.13 11.43 -8.17
CA GLU A 450 -29.48 10.85 -8.08
C GLU A 450 -29.52 9.39 -8.56
N ASN A 451 -28.76 9.07 -9.60
CA ASN A 451 -28.58 7.72 -10.08
C ASN A 451 -27.11 7.33 -10.01
N GLN A 452 -26.75 6.45 -9.08
CA GLN A 452 -25.37 6.04 -8.87
C GLN A 452 -24.88 5.10 -9.96
N ASP A 453 -25.78 4.48 -10.74
CA ASP A 453 -25.37 3.81 -11.97
C ASP A 453 -24.68 4.79 -12.93
N ASP A 454 -25.05 6.06 -12.96
CA ASP A 454 -24.43 7.07 -13.84
C ASP A 454 -23.16 7.71 -13.23
N GLY A 455 -22.86 7.38 -11.97
CA GLY A 455 -21.78 7.94 -11.18
C GLY A 455 -20.38 7.47 -11.57
N ASP A 456 -19.39 8.19 -11.04
CA ASP A 456 -18.01 7.71 -11.04
C ASP A 456 -17.78 6.76 -9.86
N HIS A 457 -17.15 5.63 -10.15
CA HIS A 457 -16.81 4.56 -9.20
C HIS A 457 -15.29 4.41 -9.06
N GLY A 458 -14.48 5.33 -9.58
CA GLY A 458 -13.02 5.24 -9.47
C GLY A 458 -12.42 3.90 -9.94
N VAL A 459 -11.18 3.60 -9.53
CA VAL A 459 -10.42 2.43 -10.00
C VAL A 459 -9.60 1.78 -8.90
N PHE A 460 -9.11 0.55 -9.14
CA PHE A 460 -8.20 -0.10 -8.20
C PHE A 460 -6.83 0.58 -8.17
N PHE A 461 -6.20 0.81 -9.32
CA PHE A 461 -4.86 1.38 -9.40
C PHE A 461 -4.84 2.71 -10.15
N LYS A 462 -4.39 3.78 -9.49
CA LYS A 462 -4.02 5.06 -10.13
C LYS A 462 -2.53 5.01 -10.44
N VAL A 463 -2.15 5.20 -11.70
CA VAL A 463 -0.75 5.15 -12.16
C VAL A 463 -0.43 6.29 -13.12
N GLY A 464 0.86 6.42 -13.45
CA GLY A 464 1.37 7.34 -14.46
C GLY A 464 2.12 8.52 -13.85
N SER A 465 2.51 9.46 -14.71
CA SER A 465 3.11 10.72 -14.30
C SER A 465 2.83 11.82 -15.31
N ASP A 466 2.29 12.94 -14.84
CA ASP A 466 2.20 14.22 -15.56
C ASP A 466 3.56 14.94 -15.54
N GLN A 467 4.51 14.44 -14.76
CA GLN A 467 5.90 14.89 -14.70
C GLN A 467 6.80 13.81 -15.33
N PRO A 468 7.16 13.93 -16.63
CA PRO A 468 7.94 12.89 -17.34
C PRO A 468 9.28 12.55 -16.69
N VAL A 469 9.87 13.49 -15.93
CA VAL A 469 11.17 13.35 -15.27
C VAL A 469 11.17 12.35 -14.11
N VAL A 470 10.05 12.22 -13.40
CA VAL A 470 9.86 11.27 -12.29
C VAL A 470 9.10 10.02 -12.72
N ASN A 471 9.04 9.72 -14.02
CA ASN A 471 8.41 8.51 -14.55
C ASN A 471 9.44 7.40 -14.82
N GLY A 472 8.98 6.16 -14.96
CA GLY A 472 9.77 5.03 -15.46
C GLY A 472 10.29 4.07 -14.40
N GLY A 473 9.95 4.25 -13.12
CA GLY A 473 10.12 3.20 -12.12
C GLY A 473 9.21 2.01 -12.43
N ARG A 474 9.67 0.80 -12.09
CA ARG A 474 8.87 -0.41 -12.36
C ARG A 474 7.74 -0.57 -11.35
N ALA A 475 6.54 -0.90 -11.83
CA ALA A 475 5.44 -1.35 -10.97
C ALA A 475 5.03 -2.77 -11.35
N TYR A 476 4.94 -3.65 -10.36
CA TYR A 476 4.46 -5.02 -10.50
C TYR A 476 3.11 -5.15 -9.79
N LEU A 477 2.04 -5.38 -10.55
CA LEU A 477 0.70 -5.62 -10.02
C LEU A 477 0.35 -7.09 -10.24
N PHE A 478 0.43 -7.90 -9.18
CA PHE A 478 0.29 -9.35 -9.26
C PHE A 478 -0.85 -9.87 -8.40
N HIS A 479 -1.68 -10.78 -8.90
CA HIS A 479 -2.65 -11.45 -8.03
C HIS A 479 -3.55 -10.47 -7.26
N ASN A 480 -4.00 -9.34 -7.81
CA ASN A 480 -4.97 -8.48 -7.12
C ASN A 480 -6.38 -8.77 -7.61
N SER A 481 -7.39 -8.56 -6.76
CA SER A 481 -8.80 -8.74 -7.12
C SER A 481 -9.60 -7.48 -6.82
N ASN A 482 -10.23 -6.87 -7.82
CA ASN A 482 -11.37 -6.00 -7.52
C ASN A 482 -12.68 -6.79 -7.67
N LEU A 483 -13.56 -6.62 -6.70
CA LEU A 483 -14.86 -7.28 -6.63
C LEU A 483 -15.95 -6.35 -7.18
N GLN A 484 -17.14 -6.91 -7.42
CA GLN A 484 -18.32 -6.17 -7.86
C GLN A 484 -19.52 -6.56 -7.00
N PRO A 485 -19.61 -6.10 -5.72
CA PRO A 485 -20.78 -6.35 -4.88
C PRO A 485 -22.08 -6.09 -5.65
N ALA A 486 -23.10 -6.91 -5.40
CA ALA A 486 -24.34 -6.86 -6.17
C ALA A 486 -25.03 -5.48 -6.10
N PRO A 487 -25.69 -5.03 -7.18
CA PRO A 487 -26.50 -3.82 -7.14
C PRO A 487 -27.57 -3.90 -6.04
N ILE A 488 -27.97 -2.74 -5.53
CA ILE A 488 -29.01 -2.64 -4.51
C ILE A 488 -30.11 -1.68 -4.92
N GLY A 489 -31.32 -1.92 -4.42
CA GLY A 489 -32.49 -1.09 -4.74
C GLY A 489 -32.76 -1.07 -6.24
N ALA A 490 -32.76 0.13 -6.83
CA ALA A 490 -33.02 0.36 -8.26
C ALA A 490 -31.75 0.37 -9.13
N LEU A 491 -30.56 0.19 -8.53
CA LEU A 491 -29.31 0.14 -9.29
C LEU A 491 -29.26 -1.10 -10.18
N GLN A 492 -28.62 -0.97 -11.33
CA GLN A 492 -28.48 -2.03 -12.32
C GLN A 492 -27.10 -2.67 -12.27
N TYR A 493 -26.07 -1.92 -11.86
CA TYR A 493 -24.66 -2.34 -11.94
C TYR A 493 -24.05 -2.58 -10.57
N GLY A 494 -22.96 -3.36 -10.55
CA GLY A 494 -22.24 -3.66 -9.32
C GLY A 494 -21.70 -2.40 -8.64
N LEU A 495 -21.56 -2.46 -7.32
CA LEU A 495 -21.09 -1.35 -6.48
C LEU A 495 -19.56 -1.14 -6.51
N GLY A 496 -18.86 -2.03 -7.22
CA GLY A 496 -17.40 -2.03 -7.33
C GLY A 496 -16.85 -0.98 -8.29
N ALA A 497 -15.54 -1.07 -8.49
CA ALA A 497 -14.78 -0.10 -9.29
C ALA A 497 -15.19 -0.08 -10.77
N ALA A 498 -15.07 1.10 -11.40
CA ALA A 498 -15.33 1.28 -12.83
C ALA A 498 -14.23 0.70 -13.72
N GLY A 499 -13.03 0.50 -13.16
CA GLY A 499 -11.84 0.00 -13.84
C GLY A 499 -10.88 -0.64 -12.83
N PHE A 500 -9.93 -1.40 -13.34
CA PHE A 500 -8.85 -1.97 -12.54
C PHE A 500 -7.67 -1.01 -12.46
N ILE A 501 -7.21 -0.43 -13.57
CA ILE A 501 -6.08 0.49 -13.60
C ILE A 501 -6.34 1.67 -14.52
N ASN A 502 -6.04 2.89 -14.07
CA ASN A 502 -6.10 4.09 -14.89
C ASN A 502 -4.82 4.92 -14.84
N LYS A 503 -4.64 5.69 -15.91
CA LYS A 503 -3.56 6.67 -16.07
C LYS A 503 -3.90 8.05 -15.52
N ALA A 504 -4.67 8.15 -14.43
CA ALA A 504 -5.08 9.46 -13.89
C ALA A 504 -3.90 10.30 -13.39
N GLY A 505 -2.76 9.66 -13.12
CA GLY A 505 -1.50 10.33 -12.84
C GLY A 505 -0.77 10.90 -14.04
N GLY A 506 -1.22 10.63 -15.27
CA GLY A 506 -0.56 11.02 -16.52
C GLY A 506 0.00 9.86 -17.32
N ASP A 507 1.01 10.12 -18.15
CA ASP A 507 1.56 9.09 -19.03
C ASP A 507 2.25 7.96 -18.28
N THR A 508 2.35 6.79 -18.88
CA THR A 508 2.79 5.54 -18.23
C THR A 508 3.96 4.92 -18.97
N CYS A 509 4.74 4.09 -18.27
CA CYS A 509 5.65 3.09 -18.83
C CYS A 509 6.09 2.14 -17.70
N ASN A 510 6.69 1.01 -18.06
CA ASN A 510 7.34 0.10 -17.13
C ASN A 510 6.40 -0.55 -16.08
N ILE A 511 5.10 -0.62 -16.38
CA ILE A 511 4.11 -1.29 -15.54
C ILE A 511 3.94 -2.74 -16.02
N VAL A 512 3.89 -3.68 -15.08
CA VAL A 512 3.72 -5.11 -15.32
C VAL A 512 2.49 -5.61 -14.56
N LEU A 513 1.54 -6.24 -15.25
CA LEU A 513 0.37 -6.88 -14.68
C LEU A 513 0.43 -8.38 -14.97
N ARG A 514 0.21 -9.22 -13.96
CA ARG A 514 0.10 -10.68 -14.09
C ARG A 514 -0.88 -11.25 -13.09
N ASN A 515 -1.66 -12.24 -13.51
CA ASN A 515 -2.51 -13.05 -12.64
C ASN A 515 -3.52 -12.24 -11.81
N ASN A 516 -3.95 -11.06 -12.24
CA ASN A 516 -4.97 -10.29 -11.55
C ASN A 516 -6.38 -10.73 -11.99
N LEU A 517 -7.35 -10.46 -11.12
CA LEU A 517 -8.76 -10.56 -11.40
C LEU A 517 -9.34 -9.15 -11.53
N MET A 518 -9.52 -8.71 -12.78
CA MET A 518 -9.89 -7.34 -13.15
C MET A 518 -11.35 -7.27 -13.60
N THR A 519 -12.25 -6.97 -12.69
CA THR A 519 -13.67 -6.80 -13.01
C THR A 519 -14.02 -5.32 -13.19
N THR A 520 -15.15 -5.03 -13.81
CA THR A 520 -15.67 -3.66 -13.92
C THR A 520 -17.15 -3.65 -13.55
N SER A 521 -17.61 -2.58 -12.91
CA SER A 521 -19.04 -2.43 -12.55
C SER A 521 -19.94 -2.47 -13.78
N LYS A 522 -19.41 -1.97 -14.90
CA LYS A 522 -20.02 -2.00 -16.23
C LYS A 522 -19.04 -2.64 -17.21
N ASN A 523 -19.39 -3.83 -17.73
CA ASN A 523 -18.49 -4.63 -18.56
C ASN A 523 -18.09 -4.03 -19.92
N TRP A 524 -18.65 -2.89 -20.32
CA TRP A 524 -18.16 -2.13 -21.48
C TRP A 524 -17.16 -1.02 -21.12
N ARG A 525 -16.92 -0.75 -19.83
CA ARG A 525 -15.87 0.16 -19.39
C ARG A 525 -14.50 -0.50 -19.52
N SER A 526 -13.46 0.32 -19.49
CA SER A 526 -12.09 -0.15 -19.57
C SER A 526 -11.61 -0.68 -18.23
N ALA A 527 -11.28 -1.95 -18.17
CA ALA A 527 -10.57 -2.55 -17.03
C ALA A 527 -9.16 -1.97 -16.94
N ILE A 528 -8.50 -1.80 -18.09
CA ILE A 528 -7.16 -1.20 -18.19
C ILE A 528 -7.25 0.05 -19.06
N ARG A 529 -6.78 1.18 -18.54
CA ARG A 529 -6.61 2.42 -19.31
C ARG A 529 -5.22 3.02 -19.12
N LEU A 530 -4.35 2.81 -20.10
CA LEU A 530 -2.93 3.19 -20.04
C LEU A 530 -2.50 3.97 -21.29
N ASN A 531 -1.45 4.79 -21.16
CA ASN A 531 -0.84 5.49 -22.29
C ASN A 531 0.68 5.43 -22.17
N SER A 532 1.31 4.59 -22.98
CA SER A 532 2.75 4.41 -22.98
C SER A 532 3.47 5.43 -23.84
N VAL A 533 4.25 6.31 -23.19
CA VAL A 533 5.08 7.31 -23.88
C VAL A 533 6.57 7.20 -23.54
N CYS A 534 6.90 6.65 -22.36
CA CYS A 534 8.28 6.57 -21.86
C CYS A 534 8.89 5.17 -21.93
N GLY A 535 8.34 4.28 -22.75
CA GLY A 535 8.74 2.89 -22.86
C GLY A 535 7.52 2.02 -23.15
N ALA A 536 7.52 0.78 -22.64
CA ALA A 536 6.39 -0.14 -22.76
C ALA A 536 5.84 -0.54 -21.39
N ASN A 537 4.52 -0.76 -21.33
CA ASN A 537 3.87 -1.53 -20.29
C ASN A 537 3.69 -2.98 -20.76
N ASP A 538 3.40 -3.88 -19.81
CA ASP A 538 3.24 -5.30 -20.05
C ASP A 538 2.07 -5.85 -19.22
N PHE A 539 0.93 -6.07 -19.86
CA PHE A 539 -0.28 -6.61 -19.27
C PHE A 539 -0.62 -7.92 -19.97
N ASP A 540 -0.60 -9.02 -19.23
CA ASP A 540 -0.83 -10.35 -19.78
C ASP A 540 -1.13 -11.36 -18.66
N TYR A 541 -1.69 -12.52 -19.00
CA TYR A 541 -2.05 -13.58 -18.05
C TYR A 541 -3.06 -13.14 -16.98
N ASP A 542 -3.81 -12.07 -17.21
CA ASP A 542 -4.82 -11.60 -16.29
C ASP A 542 -6.20 -12.15 -16.67
N ALA A 543 -7.10 -12.24 -15.70
CA ALA A 543 -8.51 -12.56 -15.91
C ALA A 543 -9.31 -11.27 -15.80
N TYR A 544 -9.99 -10.85 -16.87
CA TYR A 544 -10.62 -9.53 -16.90
C TYR A 544 -12.02 -9.52 -17.51
N ASP A 545 -12.87 -8.61 -17.05
CA ASP A 545 -14.14 -8.23 -17.67
C ASP A 545 -14.13 -6.72 -17.91
N GLY A 546 -14.45 -6.29 -19.14
CA GLY A 546 -14.17 -4.94 -19.62
C GLY A 546 -13.36 -4.90 -20.90
N THR A 547 -13.00 -3.68 -21.30
CA THR A 547 -12.09 -3.41 -22.42
C THR A 547 -10.68 -3.04 -21.92
N ILE A 548 -9.69 -3.15 -22.79
CA ILE A 548 -8.35 -2.61 -22.57
C ILE A 548 -8.18 -1.43 -23.52
N ASP A 549 -8.10 -0.22 -22.99
CA ASP A 549 -7.74 1.00 -23.71
C ASP A 549 -6.24 1.26 -23.51
N TYR A 550 -5.46 0.99 -24.55
CA TYR A 550 -4.03 1.20 -24.56
C TYR A 550 -3.65 2.15 -25.70
N ASN A 551 -3.11 3.31 -25.34
CA ASN A 551 -2.80 4.39 -26.29
C ASN A 551 -3.99 4.83 -27.14
N GLY A 552 -5.21 4.79 -26.58
CA GLY A 552 -6.44 5.14 -27.30
C GLY A 552 -6.97 4.05 -28.23
N ALA A 553 -6.37 2.85 -28.22
CA ALA A 553 -6.78 1.71 -29.02
C ALA A 553 -7.29 0.57 -28.13
N ALA A 554 -8.36 -0.09 -28.57
CA ALA A 554 -8.85 -1.31 -27.94
C ALA A 554 -7.89 -2.47 -28.20
N MET A 555 -7.47 -3.16 -27.14
CA MET A 555 -6.52 -4.27 -27.20
C MET A 555 -7.08 -5.52 -26.50
N LEU A 556 -6.39 -6.65 -26.71
CA LEU A 556 -6.56 -7.88 -25.94
C LEU A 556 -5.19 -8.34 -25.44
N GLU A 557 -5.18 -8.98 -24.28
CA GLU A 557 -4.04 -9.74 -23.79
C GLU A 557 -3.83 -11.02 -24.61
N SER A 558 -2.57 -11.39 -24.86
CA SER A 558 -2.26 -12.57 -25.67
C SER A 558 -2.52 -13.87 -24.93
N ASN A 559 -2.24 -13.90 -23.62
CA ASN A 559 -2.43 -15.05 -22.74
C ASN A 559 -3.54 -14.83 -21.69
N GLY A 560 -4.01 -13.60 -21.53
CA GLY A 560 -5.14 -13.25 -20.65
C GLY A 560 -6.46 -13.92 -21.03
N LYS A 561 -7.41 -13.89 -20.09
CA LYS A 561 -8.76 -14.44 -20.23
C LYS A 561 -9.80 -13.35 -20.08
N GLN A 562 -10.36 -12.90 -21.21
CA GLN A 562 -11.50 -11.99 -21.22
C GLN A 562 -12.79 -12.74 -20.89
N GLY A 563 -13.56 -12.21 -19.94
CA GLY A 563 -14.91 -12.64 -19.61
C GLY A 563 -15.91 -12.23 -20.69
N SER A 564 -16.87 -13.11 -20.97
CA SER A 564 -18.12 -12.72 -21.64
C SER A 564 -19.21 -12.51 -20.60
N SER A 565 -20.35 -11.90 -20.96
CA SER A 565 -21.51 -11.76 -20.06
C SER A 565 -22.00 -13.09 -19.43
N SER A 566 -21.65 -14.23 -20.05
CA SER A 566 -21.93 -15.60 -19.61
C SER A 566 -20.81 -16.29 -18.83
N LYS A 567 -19.56 -15.80 -18.88
CA LYS A 567 -18.41 -16.31 -18.10
C LYS A 567 -18.08 -15.32 -16.98
N ARG A 568 -18.84 -15.42 -15.88
CA ARG A 568 -18.69 -14.52 -14.72
C ARG A 568 -17.59 -15.01 -13.78
N VAL A 569 -17.08 -14.10 -12.96
CA VAL A 569 -16.36 -14.46 -11.75
C VAL A 569 -17.31 -15.20 -10.83
N VAL A 570 -16.97 -16.44 -10.47
CA VAL A 570 -17.74 -17.28 -9.55
C VAL A 570 -16.82 -17.65 -8.39
N LEU A 571 -17.21 -17.29 -7.18
CA LEU A 571 -16.47 -17.69 -5.99
C LEU A 571 -16.87 -19.10 -5.53
N ALA A 572 -15.99 -19.78 -4.79
CA ALA A 572 -16.16 -21.19 -4.40
C ALA A 572 -17.46 -21.45 -3.60
N ALA A 573 -18.11 -22.59 -3.81
CA ALA A 573 -19.37 -22.93 -3.16
C ALA A 573 -19.29 -22.84 -1.62
N GLY A 574 -20.27 -22.18 -0.99
CA GLY A 574 -20.27 -21.90 0.45
C GLY A 574 -19.78 -20.48 0.78
N THR A 575 -19.00 -19.86 -0.12
CA THR A 575 -19.10 -18.41 -0.28
C THR A 575 -20.39 -18.15 -1.03
N ALA A 576 -21.28 -17.29 -0.53
CA ALA A 576 -22.29 -16.75 -1.43
C ALA A 576 -21.53 -16.10 -2.61
N ALA A 577 -22.12 -16.06 -3.81
CA ALA A 577 -21.48 -15.37 -4.92
C ALA A 577 -21.17 -13.92 -4.49
N LEU A 578 -19.89 -13.52 -4.57
CA LEU A 578 -19.28 -12.41 -3.81
C LEU A 578 -19.38 -12.63 -2.29
N PRO A 579 -18.34 -12.35 -1.49
CA PRO A 579 -18.45 -12.45 -0.03
C PRO A 579 -19.76 -11.82 0.43
N VAL A 580 -20.47 -12.46 1.37
CA VAL A 580 -21.79 -11.96 1.81
C VAL A 580 -21.57 -10.59 2.41
N TYR A 581 -21.80 -9.56 1.61
CA TYR A 581 -21.73 -8.18 2.05
C TYR A 581 -23.16 -7.75 2.37
N SER A 582 -23.41 -7.35 3.61
CA SER A 582 -24.64 -6.61 3.90
C SER A 582 -24.43 -5.19 3.42
N SER A 583 -25.31 -4.72 2.54
CA SER A 583 -25.28 -3.36 2.04
C SER A 583 -26.16 -2.45 2.89
N THR A 584 -25.63 -1.31 3.32
CA THR A 584 -26.41 -0.23 3.93
C THR A 584 -26.33 1.00 3.04
N VAL A 585 -27.49 1.55 2.65
CA VAL A 585 -27.53 2.89 2.05
C VAL A 585 -27.55 3.90 3.18
N TYR A 586 -26.57 4.78 3.21
CA TYR A 586 -26.67 5.96 4.04
C TYR A 586 -27.46 7.01 3.28
N ASN A 587 -28.68 7.24 3.75
CA ASN A 587 -29.50 8.39 3.40
C ASN A 587 -29.63 9.20 4.70
N ASP A 588 -28.95 10.33 4.80
CA ASP A 588 -29.01 11.10 6.04
C ASP A 588 -30.39 11.77 6.20
N VAL A 589 -31.20 11.12 7.06
CA VAL A 589 -32.45 11.53 7.73
C VAL A 589 -33.67 11.88 6.86
N THR A 590 -34.81 11.26 7.17
CA THR A 590 -36.10 11.42 6.46
C THR A 590 -36.87 12.72 6.76
N THR A 591 -36.35 13.61 7.62
CA THR A 591 -37.10 14.78 8.13
C THR A 591 -36.35 16.12 8.06
N ALA A 592 -35.20 16.20 7.40
CA ALA A 592 -34.50 17.48 7.16
C ALA A 592 -34.81 18.00 5.74
N THR A 593 -34.79 19.33 5.57
CA THR A 593 -34.97 20.02 4.28
C THR A 593 -33.82 19.75 3.27
N TYR A 594 -32.82 18.96 3.68
CA TYR A 594 -31.66 18.58 2.88
C TYR A 594 -31.49 17.06 2.96
N THR A 595 -31.88 16.36 1.89
CA THR A 595 -31.52 14.95 1.65
C THR A 595 -30.22 14.95 0.85
N THR A 596 -29.06 14.64 1.43
CA THR A 596 -27.79 14.69 0.68
C THR A 596 -26.92 13.46 0.95
N GLY A 597 -26.49 12.81 -0.14
CA GLY A 597 -25.48 11.74 -0.15
C GLY A 597 -26.03 10.32 -0.17
N ARG A 598 -25.62 9.54 -1.19
CA ARG A 598 -25.78 8.10 -1.28
C ARG A 598 -24.39 7.47 -1.28
N VAL A 599 -23.94 7.04 -0.11
CA VAL A 599 -22.78 6.17 0.04
C VAL A 599 -23.28 4.78 0.43
N PHE A 600 -22.69 3.76 -0.17
CA PHE A 600 -23.14 2.38 -0.06
C PHE A 600 -22.14 1.65 0.80
N LEU A 601 -22.54 1.26 2.01
CA LEU A 601 -21.65 0.49 2.86
C LEU A 601 -21.78 -1.01 2.66
N SER A 602 -20.79 -1.66 2.06
CA SER A 602 -20.59 -3.11 2.13
C SER A 602 -19.93 -3.47 3.47
N THR A 603 -20.66 -4.22 4.31
CA THR A 603 -20.13 -4.71 5.59
C THR A 603 -19.62 -6.13 5.44
N PRO A 604 -18.44 -6.49 5.96
CA PRO A 604 -17.94 -7.85 5.91
C PRO A 604 -18.90 -8.87 6.56
N GLY A 605 -19.25 -9.93 5.84
CA GLY A 605 -20.03 -11.05 6.39
C GLY A 605 -19.18 -12.20 6.91
N ALA A 606 -19.82 -13.32 7.25
CA ALA A 606 -19.17 -14.51 7.81
C ALA A 606 -18.08 -15.13 6.90
N GLU A 607 -18.14 -14.86 5.59
CA GLU A 607 -17.17 -15.30 4.60
C GLU A 607 -16.08 -14.27 4.28
N HIS A 608 -15.96 -13.20 5.08
CA HIS A 608 -14.87 -12.24 4.94
C HIS A 608 -13.50 -12.93 4.95
N GLY A 609 -12.62 -12.51 4.03
CA GLY A 609 -11.32 -13.15 3.80
C GLY A 609 -11.34 -14.33 2.83
N ASN A 610 -12.52 -14.81 2.41
CA ASN A 610 -12.66 -15.88 1.43
C ASN A 610 -13.01 -15.33 0.04
N PHE A 611 -12.04 -15.35 -0.86
CA PHE A 611 -12.17 -14.82 -2.23
C PHE A 611 -11.72 -15.84 -3.27
N GLN A 612 -11.76 -17.13 -2.91
CA GLN A 612 -11.32 -18.20 -3.79
C GLN A 612 -12.27 -18.37 -4.96
N LEU A 613 -11.70 -18.63 -6.13
CA LEU A 613 -12.46 -18.91 -7.34
C LEU A 613 -13.05 -20.34 -7.30
N SER A 614 -14.29 -20.46 -7.76
CA SER A 614 -14.89 -21.76 -8.10
C SER A 614 -14.15 -22.38 -9.29
N PRO A 615 -14.07 -23.73 -9.40
CA PRO A 615 -13.47 -24.40 -10.57
C PRO A 615 -14.04 -24.01 -11.93
N SER A 616 -15.28 -23.49 -11.98
CA SER A 616 -15.92 -23.01 -13.21
C SER A 616 -15.67 -21.53 -13.51
N SER A 617 -14.97 -20.81 -12.64
CA SER A 617 -14.79 -19.36 -12.75
C SER A 617 -13.76 -18.98 -13.80
N LEU A 618 -13.95 -17.80 -14.38
CA LEU A 618 -12.87 -17.08 -15.04
C LEU A 618 -11.67 -16.91 -14.08
N GLY A 619 -10.46 -17.19 -14.55
CA GLY A 619 -9.22 -17.05 -13.77
C GLY A 619 -8.79 -18.28 -12.96
N TYR A 620 -9.62 -19.32 -12.85
CA TYR A 620 -9.29 -20.52 -12.08
C TYR A 620 -8.21 -21.35 -12.78
N GLY A 621 -7.02 -21.46 -12.17
CA GLY A 621 -5.89 -22.27 -12.66
C GLY A 621 -5.22 -21.75 -13.94
N THR A 622 -5.43 -20.49 -14.33
CA THR A 622 -4.92 -19.92 -15.59
C THR A 622 -3.74 -18.96 -15.42
N GLY A 623 -3.32 -18.67 -14.19
CA GLY A 623 -2.23 -17.75 -13.92
C GLY A 623 -0.86 -18.31 -14.32
N ALA A 624 0.08 -17.42 -14.57
CA ALA A 624 1.48 -17.72 -14.84
C ALA A 624 2.30 -17.92 -13.55
N TYR A 625 3.38 -18.68 -13.66
CA TYR A 625 4.34 -18.83 -12.57
C TYR A 625 5.22 -17.57 -12.40
N LEU A 626 5.09 -16.96 -11.23
CA LEU A 626 5.84 -15.83 -10.71
C LEU A 626 6.57 -16.31 -9.44
N PRO A 627 7.86 -16.69 -9.53
CA PRO A 627 8.60 -17.21 -8.39
C PRO A 627 8.54 -16.24 -7.20
N ASN A 628 8.29 -16.78 -6.01
CA ASN A 628 8.07 -16.02 -4.77
C ASN A 628 6.77 -15.17 -4.72
N PHE A 629 5.96 -15.11 -5.79
CA PHE A 629 4.67 -14.40 -5.77
C PHE A 629 3.46 -15.33 -5.92
N ASN A 630 3.67 -16.59 -6.32
CA ASN A 630 2.66 -17.62 -6.18
C ASN A 630 2.78 -18.36 -4.85
N VAL A 631 1.64 -18.78 -4.33
CA VAL A 631 1.55 -19.65 -3.16
C VAL A 631 1.25 -21.07 -3.66
N PRO A 632 2.05 -22.09 -3.31
CA PRO A 632 1.76 -23.46 -3.68
C PRO A 632 0.50 -23.97 -2.95
N ALA A 633 -0.32 -24.79 -3.61
CA ALA A 633 -1.46 -25.41 -2.95
C ALA A 633 -1.01 -26.35 -1.81
N PRO A 634 -1.71 -26.38 -0.66
CA PRO A 634 -1.35 -27.19 0.52
C PRO A 634 -1.11 -28.69 0.27
N ASN A 635 -1.81 -29.25 -0.71
CA ASN A 635 -1.89 -30.70 -0.93
C ASN A 635 -0.84 -31.24 -1.93
N GLY A 636 0.12 -30.42 -2.38
CA GLY A 636 1.28 -30.88 -3.13
C GLY A 636 1.04 -31.25 -4.61
N THR A 637 -0.20 -31.61 -4.98
CA THR A 637 -0.55 -32.10 -6.33
C THR A 637 -1.22 -31.06 -7.23
N ASP A 638 -1.74 -29.99 -6.65
CA ASP A 638 -2.36 -28.89 -7.40
C ASP A 638 -1.31 -27.86 -7.78
N THR A 639 -0.92 -27.86 -9.05
CA THR A 639 0.06 -26.93 -9.65
C THR A 639 -0.62 -25.77 -10.37
N GLY A 640 -1.95 -25.66 -10.32
CA GLY A 640 -2.64 -24.58 -11.01
C GLY A 640 -2.59 -23.29 -10.19
N ILE A 641 -2.31 -22.19 -10.88
CA ILE A 641 -2.21 -20.86 -10.30
C ILE A 641 -3.50 -20.12 -10.62
N ASP A 642 -4.19 -19.60 -9.61
CA ASP A 642 -5.39 -18.80 -9.83
C ASP A 642 -5.03 -17.33 -10.12
N ALA A 643 -5.81 -16.71 -10.99
CA ALA A 643 -5.84 -15.26 -11.07
C ALA A 643 -6.58 -14.67 -9.85
N GLY A 644 -6.19 -13.46 -9.46
CA GLY A 644 -6.71 -12.77 -8.29
C GLY A 644 -5.94 -13.06 -7.00
N ALA A 645 -6.41 -12.43 -5.93
CA ALA A 645 -5.75 -12.38 -4.63
C ALA A 645 -5.67 -13.69 -3.88
N HIS A 646 -6.68 -14.56 -4.03
CA HIS A 646 -6.84 -15.70 -3.15
C HIS A 646 -6.70 -17.00 -3.95
N GLN A 647 -5.55 -17.64 -3.80
CA GLN A 647 -5.29 -18.97 -4.33
C GLN A 647 -6.25 -19.99 -3.69
N ARG A 648 -6.90 -20.82 -4.50
CA ARG A 648 -7.75 -21.91 -4.01
C ARG A 648 -7.05 -22.78 -2.98
N ASN A 649 -7.85 -23.31 -2.05
CA ASN A 649 -7.42 -24.18 -0.95
C ASN A 649 -6.52 -23.49 0.10
N MET A 650 -6.26 -22.19 0.01
CA MET A 650 -5.56 -21.46 1.07
C MET A 650 -6.52 -21.05 2.21
N PRO A 651 -6.01 -20.81 3.43
CA PRO A 651 -6.80 -20.23 4.50
C PRO A 651 -7.36 -18.85 4.13
N LYS A 652 -8.50 -18.48 4.74
CA LYS A 652 -9.07 -17.13 4.63
C LYS A 652 -8.03 -16.07 5.01
N PHE A 653 -7.99 -14.97 4.26
CA PHE A 653 -7.27 -13.79 4.69
C PHE A 653 -7.87 -13.23 5.99
N GLN A 654 -7.03 -12.60 6.79
CA GLN A 654 -7.44 -11.83 7.96
C GLN A 654 -6.87 -10.41 7.83
N TYR A 655 -7.67 -9.43 8.20
CA TYR A 655 -7.36 -8.01 8.04
C TYR A 655 -7.61 -7.27 9.35
N GLY A 656 -7.01 -6.09 9.47
CA GLY A 656 -7.25 -5.20 10.61
C GLY A 656 -6.68 -5.71 11.93
N VAL A 657 -7.10 -5.08 13.02
CA VAL A 657 -6.46 -5.22 14.35
C VAL A 657 -6.44 -6.66 14.89
N ASN A 658 -7.36 -7.50 14.45
CA ASN A 658 -7.51 -8.90 14.85
C ASN A 658 -6.81 -9.89 13.91
N ALA A 659 -6.15 -9.42 12.86
CA ALA A 659 -5.53 -10.29 11.88
C ALA A 659 -4.46 -11.19 12.50
N TYR A 660 -4.60 -12.49 12.36
CA TYR A 660 -3.63 -13.53 12.73
C TYR A 660 -3.19 -13.48 14.21
N SER A 661 -4.03 -13.00 15.12
CA SER A 661 -3.68 -12.79 16.55
C SER A 661 -3.99 -13.97 17.49
N ASN A 662 -4.01 -15.20 16.99
CA ASN A 662 -4.27 -16.40 17.80
C ASN A 662 -3.07 -16.86 18.64
#